data_AF-A0A6G6K4U9-F1
#
_entry.id   AF-A0A6G6K4U9-F1
#
_cell.length_a   1.000
_cell.length_b   1.000
_cell.length_c   1.000
_cell.angle_alpha   90.00
_cell.angle_beta   90.00
_cell.angle_gamma   90.00
#
_symmetry.space_group_name_H-M   'P 1'
#
loop_
_entity.id
_entity.type
_entity.pdbx_description
1 polymer ?
#
loop_
_entity_poly.entity_id
_entity_poly.type
_entity_poly.pdbx_seq_one_letter_code
_entity_poly.pdbx_strand_id
1 'polypeptide(L)'
;MIASHLKLAMALPLAVVCLGGSVLMGQSPVPMPDAGAPAAEASSSAASTAPTTDGSAIAALPGVGVTHEKFQPDAHFEKLDFYWYRPAEKKAKKEEVPKEGEEKKLADIKKELGGVSEDEEEQGPRAVLVLADTEARTDVFADAAWMDFIKRQNWCVLVVHAQEKKWAPLPAAVMALDQRLFTWVDSKMAQTSDKADSAKVRAAPIPLIFHATGNGAFWMESLMMLRPGRFAAWSVAGITRFAEVPRIKDLRLPPGVILCTDIKQHLPHLDHFEDIRTNNKLNQVGFVSWKGSFSRGMIDGFARLTLEETMRAEPEKGLWLNVNTLLPHPHDSPTQPDVARMGWYANAEVLGAVKAFRPVEWPVCGPTMGRRWFKSREFPMCELRWIKNVPNPKGILVIANTTLPAAVRHMPEWRDYAKKREWAILLMALKEDRIRSEEAAAKFLEARLYKEIDGFAGPDLKNLPFIVYAQGTAGSWLQTLMLRQPSRYLTWVTSGTTRFPAITTAMKVPPGMLIAPTEAQYRPALLHFEDLRGADPYNPVCLLALPEKRPPVAMVEAYVRHFIDAALTTKKDFHRWVHLHDLAPPSRSMTVRPDPKQYAWFPSPEILGMWKELRQATEATPLPVIAKRAYKTKIPEVPELKLFVRIPGTLAKGQKPNGILCFCTWQQEDTSLVNRLKSTDDYLVKLADRQGLAMVTWNTADLLSPKVKIYNLTPENEADLEKKFTAFGEEWRNGIKKVCSEFKLEDSGMLLYGVSRGARFAHQISMRYPTQFLAVHTHIGNLYNVPITKEARNTLWLVTTGEVDGGYSQSLDFYQRGMKEKLPMLFKAGPSLGHASRRDIDTLSVAFFSYALDLRKICAEHKAKDRHSNDTPASLFAQHLSSAPYFGDSINHEIVAAAEAANWWVPELQRMALPTEPIAKAWGMPLEVALTKAPDLDAFAAGAAAGNPVTPDPAQAGQQPAQAKQ
;
A
#
# COMPACT_ATOMS: atom_id res chain seq x y z
N MET A 1 67.89 30.41 8.58
CA MET A 1 67.63 31.76 9.12
C MET A 1 66.21 32.16 8.72
N ILE A 2 65.37 32.82 9.51
CA ILE A 2 65.42 33.22 10.94
C ILE A 2 63.97 33.22 11.50
N ALA A 3 63.83 33.28 12.83
CA ALA A 3 62.60 33.17 13.66
C ALA A 3 61.51 34.25 13.36
N SER A 4 60.27 34.20 13.89
CA SER A 4 59.85 34.23 15.32
C SER A 4 58.39 33.73 15.49
N HIS A 5 57.96 32.96 16.51
CA HIS A 5 57.86 33.21 17.98
C HIS A 5 56.85 34.32 18.36
N LEU A 6 56.01 34.24 19.41
CA LEU A 6 56.04 33.55 20.73
C LEU A 6 55.00 32.39 20.86
N LYS A 7 55.09 31.38 21.76
CA LYS A 7 55.15 31.28 23.26
C LYS A 7 53.86 31.76 23.95
N LEU A 8 53.32 31.15 25.01
CA LEU A 8 53.65 29.98 25.87
C LEU A 8 52.29 29.36 26.35
N ALA A 9 52.10 28.30 27.16
CA ALA A 9 52.96 27.48 28.03
C ALA A 9 52.45 26.02 28.21
N MET A 10 52.62 25.43 29.40
CA MET A 10 52.35 24.03 29.77
C MET A 10 51.61 23.92 31.12
N ALA A 11 50.86 22.83 31.33
CA ALA A 11 50.82 22.08 32.59
C ALA A 11 50.32 20.64 32.35
N LEU A 12 50.84 19.67 33.10
CA LEU A 12 50.48 18.24 33.08
C LEU A 12 50.59 17.71 34.52
N PRO A 13 49.89 16.63 34.90
CA PRO A 13 50.66 15.43 35.22
C PRO A 13 50.00 14.11 34.77
N LEU A 14 50.84 13.10 34.54
CA LEU A 14 50.43 11.70 34.48
C LEU A 14 50.05 11.18 35.87
N ALA A 15 49.12 10.24 35.93
CA ALA A 15 49.03 9.27 37.02
C ALA A 15 48.99 7.86 36.40
N VAL A 16 50.00 7.04 36.72
CA VAL A 16 50.06 5.62 36.33
C VAL A 16 49.96 4.79 37.59
N VAL A 17 48.99 3.88 37.64
CA VAL A 17 48.92 2.81 38.64
C VAL A 17 48.57 1.51 37.92
N CYS A 18 49.53 0.60 37.89
CA CYS A 18 49.29 -0.82 37.66
C CYS A 18 49.64 -1.56 38.95
N LEU A 19 48.79 -2.51 39.36
CA LEU A 19 49.09 -3.77 40.09
C LEU A 19 47.79 -4.26 40.76
N GLY A 20 47.63 -5.59 40.85
CA GLY A 20 46.47 -6.20 41.53
C GLY A 20 45.90 -7.40 40.78
N GLY A 21 46.61 -8.53 40.75
CA GLY A 21 46.13 -9.80 40.21
C GLY A 21 46.15 -10.91 41.25
N SER A 22 45.04 -11.63 41.40
CA SER A 22 44.89 -12.95 42.05
C SER A 22 43.42 -13.37 41.91
N VAL A 23 42.96 -14.62 41.89
CA VAL A 23 43.46 -15.99 41.70
C VAL A 23 42.15 -16.85 41.68
N LEU A 24 42.18 -18.08 41.17
CA LEU A 24 40.99 -18.93 40.99
C LEU A 24 40.26 -19.32 42.29
N MET A 25 38.91 -19.26 42.25
CA MET A 25 38.01 -20.38 42.58
C MET A 25 36.77 -20.28 41.65
N GLY A 26 36.05 -21.34 41.28
CA GLY A 26 36.24 -22.76 41.62
C GLY A 26 34.96 -23.42 42.16
N GLN A 27 33.87 -23.45 41.38
CA GLN A 27 32.64 -24.18 41.74
C GLN A 27 32.05 -24.96 40.55
N SER A 28 31.41 -26.09 40.89
CA SER A 28 30.95 -27.15 39.98
C SER A 28 29.55 -26.88 39.39
N PRO A 29 29.17 -27.55 38.28
CA PRO A 29 27.82 -27.45 37.73
C PRO A 29 26.76 -28.08 38.65
N VAL A 30 25.62 -27.41 38.80
CA VAL A 30 24.40 -27.92 39.45
C VAL A 30 23.49 -28.52 38.36
N PRO A 31 22.85 -29.69 38.57
CA PRO A 31 22.16 -30.42 37.51
C PRO A 31 20.81 -29.79 37.11
N MET A 32 20.36 -30.10 35.89
CA MET A 32 18.98 -29.84 35.46
C MET A 32 18.02 -30.84 36.13
N PRO A 33 16.84 -30.39 36.62
CA PRO A 33 15.72 -31.26 36.93
C PRO A 33 14.88 -31.59 35.67
N ASP A 34 14.16 -32.71 35.72
CA ASP A 34 13.45 -33.30 34.58
C ASP A 34 12.18 -32.57 34.10
N ALA A 35 11.68 -33.02 32.95
CA ALA A 35 10.48 -32.49 32.30
C ALA A 35 9.19 -32.70 33.12
N GLY A 36 8.46 -31.60 33.36
CA GLY A 36 7.10 -31.59 33.90
C GLY A 36 6.03 -31.37 32.82
N ALA A 37 4.84 -31.91 33.04
CA ALA A 37 3.70 -31.82 32.12
C ALA A 37 3.17 -30.37 31.93
N PRO A 38 2.50 -30.05 30.80
CA PRO A 38 2.04 -28.69 30.51
C PRO A 38 0.96 -28.21 31.50
N ALA A 39 1.15 -27.01 32.04
CA ALA A 39 0.12 -26.32 32.82
C ALA A 39 -1.01 -25.84 31.90
N ALA A 40 -2.27 -26.02 32.33
CA ALA A 40 -3.42 -25.51 31.60
C ALA A 40 -3.52 -23.99 31.68
N GLU A 41 -3.83 -23.32 30.56
CA GLU A 41 -4.08 -21.88 30.54
C GLU A 41 -5.37 -21.55 31.31
N ALA A 42 -5.24 -20.87 32.45
CA ALA A 42 -6.37 -20.37 33.22
C ALA A 42 -6.99 -19.14 32.51
N SER A 43 -7.86 -19.39 31.54
CA SER A 43 -8.62 -18.37 30.83
C SER A 43 -9.61 -17.67 31.77
N SER A 44 -9.22 -16.52 32.31
CA SER A 44 -10.06 -15.71 33.22
C SER A 44 -11.17 -14.96 32.46
N SER A 45 -12.06 -15.71 31.79
CA SER A 45 -13.27 -15.16 31.21
C SER A 45 -14.26 -14.81 32.33
N ALA A 46 -14.19 -13.57 32.81
CA ALA A 46 -15.20 -13.00 33.70
C ALA A 46 -16.53 -12.84 32.94
N ALA A 47 -17.27 -13.95 32.82
CA ALA A 47 -18.56 -14.01 32.17
C ALA A 47 -19.59 -13.24 33.01
N SER A 48 -19.76 -11.95 32.71
CA SER A 48 -20.88 -11.16 33.19
C SER A 48 -22.18 -11.77 32.66
N THR A 49 -22.84 -12.58 33.48
CA THR A 49 -24.18 -13.12 33.20
C THR A 49 -25.22 -12.00 33.29
N ALA A 50 -25.26 -11.16 32.26
CA ALA A 50 -26.37 -10.23 32.06
C ALA A 50 -27.66 -11.06 31.92
N PRO A 51 -28.76 -10.70 32.63
CA PRO A 51 -30.01 -11.42 32.51
C PRO A 51 -30.57 -11.22 31.10
N THR A 52 -30.70 -12.30 30.34
CA THR A 52 -31.39 -12.29 29.04
C THR A 52 -32.88 -12.10 29.27
N THR A 53 -33.32 -10.85 29.41
CA THR A 53 -34.73 -10.48 29.51
C THR A 53 -35.41 -10.75 28.18
N ASP A 54 -36.08 -11.90 28.08
CA ASP A 54 -36.80 -12.28 26.89
C ASP A 54 -37.95 -11.29 26.61
N GLY A 55 -38.13 -10.92 25.34
CA GLY A 55 -38.97 -9.77 24.94
C GLY A 55 -40.47 -9.94 25.20
N SER A 56 -40.89 -11.11 25.68
CA SER A 56 -42.25 -11.45 26.08
C SER A 56 -42.70 -10.75 27.37
N ALA A 57 -41.77 -10.41 28.29
CA ALA A 57 -42.12 -9.88 29.61
C ALA A 57 -42.85 -8.52 29.57
N ILE A 58 -42.59 -7.69 28.56
CA ILE A 58 -43.18 -6.34 28.45
C ILE A 58 -44.69 -6.38 28.11
N ALA A 59 -45.18 -7.49 27.53
CA ALA A 59 -46.61 -7.68 27.28
C ALA A 59 -47.45 -7.82 28.58
N ALA A 60 -46.80 -7.90 29.75
CA ALA A 60 -47.42 -8.11 31.06
C ALA A 60 -47.25 -6.94 32.05
N LEU A 61 -47.00 -5.70 31.57
CA LEU A 61 -47.07 -4.49 32.39
C LEU A 61 -48.50 -3.89 32.35
N PRO A 62 -49.39 -4.19 33.33
CA PRO A 62 -50.78 -3.74 33.28
C PRO A 62 -50.86 -2.20 33.34
N GLY A 63 -51.53 -1.61 32.34
CA GLY A 63 -51.81 -0.18 32.28
C GLY A 63 -50.84 0.67 31.46
N VAL A 64 -49.70 0.13 31.00
CA VAL A 64 -48.79 0.85 30.09
C VAL A 64 -49.16 0.52 28.65
N GLY A 65 -49.77 1.48 27.93
CA GLY A 65 -50.24 1.33 26.55
C GLY A 65 -49.13 1.27 25.50
N VAL A 66 -48.26 0.25 25.58
CA VAL A 66 -47.18 0.02 24.62
C VAL A 66 -47.70 -0.79 23.42
N THR A 67 -47.44 -0.35 22.19
CA THR A 67 -47.68 -1.18 20.99
C THR A 67 -46.35 -1.59 20.37
N HIS A 68 -46.18 -2.88 20.08
CA HIS A 68 -44.96 -3.45 19.52
C HIS A 68 -45.20 -3.89 18.08
N GLU A 69 -44.34 -3.48 17.17
CA GLU A 69 -44.39 -3.84 15.75
C GLU A 69 -43.05 -4.41 15.30
N LYS A 70 -43.09 -5.66 14.82
CA LYS A 70 -41.91 -6.43 14.42
C LYS A 70 -41.86 -6.55 12.90
N PHE A 71 -40.77 -6.06 12.30
CA PHE A 71 -40.56 -6.20 10.87
C PHE A 71 -39.96 -7.57 10.54
N GLN A 72 -40.31 -8.11 9.36
CA GLN A 72 -39.70 -9.35 8.87
C GLN A 72 -38.21 -9.10 8.53
N PRO A 73 -37.28 -10.03 8.86
CA PRO A 73 -35.88 -9.93 8.47
C PRO A 73 -35.72 -9.85 6.95
N ASP A 74 -34.82 -9.00 6.45
CA ASP A 74 -34.70 -8.68 5.03
C ASP A 74 -33.24 -8.78 4.53
N ALA A 75 -32.89 -8.12 3.42
CA ALA A 75 -31.53 -8.11 2.88
C ALA A 75 -30.51 -7.34 3.74
N HIS A 76 -30.96 -6.59 4.76
CA HIS A 76 -30.15 -5.61 5.50
C HIS A 76 -30.14 -5.88 7.00
N PHE A 77 -31.29 -6.25 7.58
CA PHE A 77 -31.46 -6.43 9.02
C PHE A 77 -31.75 -7.91 9.37
N GLU A 78 -31.08 -8.37 10.43
CA GLU A 78 -31.36 -9.64 11.11
C GLU A 78 -32.61 -9.53 11.98
N LYS A 79 -32.81 -8.35 12.59
CA LYS A 79 -33.93 -8.03 13.47
C LYS A 79 -34.16 -6.51 13.45
N LEU A 80 -35.41 -6.09 13.30
CA LEU A 80 -35.84 -4.69 13.34
C LEU A 80 -37.20 -4.64 14.05
N ASP A 81 -37.23 -4.11 15.27
CA ASP A 81 -38.43 -4.02 16.10
C ASP A 81 -38.65 -2.57 16.56
N PHE A 82 -39.90 -2.11 16.53
CA PHE A 82 -40.34 -0.80 17.00
C PHE A 82 -41.31 -0.96 18.17
N TYR A 83 -41.09 -0.27 19.28
CA TYR A 83 -42.01 -0.22 20.42
C TYR A 83 -42.49 1.21 20.66
N TRP A 84 -43.78 1.45 20.49
CA TRP A 84 -44.45 2.74 20.67
C TRP A 84 -44.98 2.89 22.10
N TYR A 85 -44.84 4.06 22.70
CA TYR A 85 -45.70 4.52 23.79
C TYR A 85 -46.23 5.92 23.48
N ARG A 86 -47.54 6.12 23.69
CA ARG A 86 -48.18 7.42 23.68
C ARG A 86 -48.70 7.70 25.10
N PRO A 87 -48.40 8.86 25.72
CA PRO A 87 -49.08 9.29 26.93
C PRO A 87 -50.59 9.24 26.72
N ALA A 88 -51.33 8.70 27.68
CA ALA A 88 -52.79 8.75 27.63
C ALA A 88 -53.21 10.22 27.60
N GLU A 89 -54.03 10.59 26.63
CA GLU A 89 -54.69 11.90 26.61
C GLU A 89 -55.39 12.09 27.96
N LYS A 90 -55.13 13.22 28.62
CA LYS A 90 -56.00 13.68 29.70
C LYS A 90 -57.35 13.98 29.07
N LYS A 91 -58.22 12.97 28.97
CA LYS A 91 -59.66 13.21 28.86
C LYS A 91 -60.01 14.07 30.07
N ALA A 92 -60.22 15.37 29.82
CA ALA A 92 -60.65 16.29 30.85
C ALA A 92 -61.83 15.62 31.55
N LYS A 93 -61.71 15.39 32.87
CA LYS A 93 -62.90 15.03 33.64
C LYS A 93 -63.86 16.17 33.38
N LYS A 94 -65.04 15.83 32.85
CA LYS A 94 -66.11 16.80 32.68
C LYS A 94 -66.64 17.10 34.08
N GLU A 95 -65.90 17.96 34.80
CA GLU A 95 -66.19 18.31 36.19
C GLU A 95 -67.62 18.85 36.24
N GLU A 96 -68.38 18.41 37.23
CA GLU A 96 -69.77 18.81 37.37
C GLU A 96 -69.79 20.31 37.62
N VAL A 97 -70.61 21.02 36.83
CA VAL A 97 -70.64 22.50 36.79
C VAL A 97 -70.72 23.04 38.23
N PRO A 98 -69.72 23.83 38.68
CA PRO A 98 -69.73 24.38 40.03
C PRO A 98 -71.02 25.15 40.29
N LYS A 99 -71.56 25.03 41.51
CA LYS A 99 -72.75 25.79 41.88
C LYS A 99 -72.43 27.28 41.89
N GLU A 100 -73.44 28.09 41.60
CA GLU A 100 -73.45 29.51 41.16
C GLU A 100 -72.78 30.56 42.09
N GLY A 101 -71.96 30.13 43.05
CA GLY A 101 -71.11 30.98 43.89
C GLY A 101 -69.59 30.73 43.78
N GLU A 102 -69.14 29.62 43.18
CA GLU A 102 -67.70 29.29 43.14
C GLU A 102 -66.97 29.84 41.91
N GLU A 103 -67.67 30.06 40.79
CA GLU A 103 -67.08 30.56 39.53
C GLU A 103 -66.28 31.85 39.72
N LYS A 104 -66.81 32.81 40.50
CA LYS A 104 -66.13 34.08 40.78
C LYS A 104 -64.79 33.87 41.50
N LYS A 105 -64.74 32.92 42.42
CA LYS A 105 -63.53 32.59 43.18
C LYS A 105 -62.49 31.88 42.30
N LEU A 106 -62.94 31.04 41.36
CA LEU A 106 -62.08 30.46 40.33
C LEU A 106 -61.55 31.51 39.34
N ALA A 107 -62.38 32.48 38.95
CA ALA A 107 -62.02 33.55 38.02
C ALA A 107 -60.94 34.48 38.62
N ASP A 108 -61.07 34.86 39.89
CA ASP A 108 -60.05 35.68 40.57
C ASP A 108 -58.73 34.91 40.73
N ILE A 109 -58.76 33.60 41.05
CA ILE A 109 -57.55 32.74 41.11
C ILE A 109 -56.89 32.57 39.73
N LYS A 110 -57.66 32.34 38.66
CA LYS A 110 -57.16 32.29 37.27
C LYS A 110 -56.51 33.62 36.86
N LYS A 111 -56.93 34.74 37.45
CA LYS A 111 -56.41 36.08 37.16
C LYS A 111 -55.10 36.39 37.91
N GLU A 112 -54.95 35.91 39.14
CA GLU A 112 -53.69 36.08 39.91
C GLU A 112 -52.55 35.18 39.42
N LEU A 113 -52.85 33.98 38.91
CA LEU A 113 -51.84 33.02 38.45
C LEU A 113 -51.19 33.35 37.09
N GLY A 114 -51.65 34.41 36.42
CA GLY A 114 -51.26 34.74 35.05
C GLY A 114 -51.99 33.86 34.03
N GLY A 115 -52.85 34.47 33.21
CA GLY A 115 -53.79 33.76 32.36
C GLY A 115 -53.13 32.85 31.32
N VAL A 116 -53.09 31.54 31.61
CA VAL A 116 -52.90 30.49 30.60
C VAL A 116 -54.11 30.51 29.68
N SER A 117 -53.89 30.63 28.38
CA SER A 117 -54.95 30.57 27.37
C SER A 117 -55.57 29.18 27.30
N GLU A 118 -56.89 29.08 27.38
CA GLU A 118 -57.62 27.80 27.37
C GLU A 118 -57.48 27.06 26.02
N ASP A 119 -56.97 27.72 24.98
CA ASP A 119 -56.57 27.14 23.69
C ASP A 119 -55.37 26.15 23.77
N GLU A 120 -54.68 26.00 24.90
CA GLU A 120 -53.58 25.03 25.02
C GLU A 120 -54.04 23.57 25.25
N GLU A 121 -55.28 23.30 25.66
CA GLU A 121 -55.67 21.96 26.14
C GLU A 121 -55.85 20.86 25.06
N GLU A 122 -56.01 21.20 23.77
CA GLU A 122 -56.14 20.19 22.68
C GLU A 122 -54.85 20.01 21.84
N GLN A 123 -53.68 20.47 22.32
CA GLN A 123 -52.41 20.29 21.60
C GLN A 123 -51.93 18.83 21.61
N GLY A 124 -51.85 18.23 20.41
CA GLY A 124 -51.29 16.90 20.19
C GLY A 124 -49.79 16.76 20.51
N PRO A 125 -49.22 15.54 20.42
CA PRO A 125 -47.85 15.27 20.87
C PRO A 125 -46.80 16.14 20.17
N ARG A 126 -46.00 16.86 20.96
CA ARG A 126 -45.12 17.95 20.45
C ARG A 126 -43.88 17.41 19.71
N ALA A 127 -43.45 16.20 20.03
CA ALA A 127 -42.34 15.50 19.41
C ALA A 127 -42.45 13.98 19.61
N VAL A 128 -41.61 13.22 18.91
CA VAL A 128 -41.40 11.79 19.15
C VAL A 128 -39.96 11.55 19.63
N LEU A 129 -39.80 11.04 20.85
CA LEU A 129 -38.52 10.61 21.39
C LEU A 129 -38.17 9.20 20.90
N VAL A 130 -37.16 9.09 20.06
CA VAL A 130 -36.61 7.82 19.58
C VAL A 130 -35.46 7.38 20.50
N LEU A 131 -35.53 6.14 20.99
CA LEU A 131 -34.51 5.51 21.83
C LEU A 131 -33.94 4.29 21.12
N ALA A 132 -32.69 4.38 20.67
CA ALA A 132 -32.07 3.35 19.82
C ALA A 132 -30.78 2.80 20.43
N ASP A 133 -30.69 1.49 20.60
CA ASP A 133 -29.52 0.80 21.15
C ASP A 133 -29.31 -0.53 20.39
N THR A 134 -28.18 -1.18 20.65
CA THR A 134 -27.80 -2.51 20.18
C THR A 134 -28.69 -3.60 20.79
N GLU A 135 -29.28 -3.31 21.95
CA GLU A 135 -30.33 -4.09 22.63
C GLU A 135 -31.65 -3.30 22.59
N ALA A 136 -32.79 -3.95 22.78
CA ALA A 136 -34.07 -3.23 22.84
C ALA A 136 -34.19 -2.46 24.17
N ARG A 137 -34.20 -1.12 24.14
CA ARG A 137 -34.42 -0.22 25.31
C ARG A 137 -35.85 -0.26 25.89
N THR A 138 -36.46 -1.44 25.97
CA THR A 138 -37.79 -1.63 26.56
C THR A 138 -37.80 -1.45 28.08
N ASP A 139 -36.62 -1.44 28.71
CA ASP A 139 -36.39 -1.01 30.09
C ASP A 139 -36.95 0.39 30.39
N VAL A 140 -36.95 1.28 29.38
CA VAL A 140 -37.45 2.66 29.52
C VAL A 140 -38.91 2.73 29.98
N PHE A 141 -39.77 1.78 29.60
CA PHE A 141 -41.20 1.81 29.92
C PHE A 141 -41.47 1.50 31.40
N ALA A 142 -40.48 0.99 32.13
CA ALA A 142 -40.50 0.80 33.58
C ALA A 142 -39.70 1.88 34.35
N ASP A 143 -38.87 2.68 33.68
CA ASP A 143 -38.16 3.79 34.31
C ASP A 143 -39.11 4.98 34.51
N ALA A 144 -39.58 5.14 35.75
CA ALA A 144 -40.46 6.24 36.15
C ALA A 144 -39.89 7.63 35.79
N ALA A 145 -38.58 7.83 35.88
CA ALA A 145 -37.95 9.12 35.64
C ALA A 145 -37.74 9.43 34.15
N TRP A 146 -37.75 8.42 33.26
CA TRP A 146 -38.00 8.63 31.84
C TRP A 146 -39.49 8.89 31.58
N MET A 147 -40.38 8.04 32.09
CA MET A 147 -41.81 8.12 31.79
C MET A 147 -42.45 9.43 32.28
N ASP A 148 -42.01 9.99 33.40
CA ASP A 148 -42.46 11.29 33.90
C ASP A 148 -41.80 12.47 33.19
N PHE A 149 -40.62 12.30 32.58
CA PHE A 149 -40.09 13.27 31.62
C PHE A 149 -40.94 13.30 30.34
N ILE A 150 -41.22 12.14 29.76
CA ILE A 150 -42.04 11.96 28.55
C ILE A 150 -43.46 12.56 28.73
N LYS A 151 -44.11 12.29 29.88
CA LYS A 151 -45.42 12.89 30.23
C LYS A 151 -45.34 14.41 30.38
N ARG A 152 -44.34 14.95 31.10
CA ARG A 152 -44.16 16.40 31.30
C ARG A 152 -43.98 17.17 30.00
N GLN A 153 -43.37 16.55 28.98
CA GLN A 153 -43.11 17.19 27.68
C GLN A 153 -44.22 16.97 26.64
N ASN A 154 -45.23 16.14 26.93
CA ASN A 154 -46.24 15.66 25.97
C ASN A 154 -45.61 15.08 24.68
N TRP A 155 -44.68 14.13 24.84
CA TRP A 155 -44.01 13.44 23.74
C TRP A 155 -44.47 11.98 23.62
N CYS A 156 -44.46 11.45 22.39
CA CYS A 156 -44.51 10.00 22.17
C CYS A 156 -43.11 9.39 22.31
N VAL A 157 -43.02 8.08 22.52
CA VAL A 157 -41.76 7.32 22.59
C VAL A 157 -41.75 6.24 21.53
N LEU A 158 -40.60 6.07 20.89
CA LEU A 158 -40.30 4.97 19.99
C LEU A 158 -38.96 4.32 20.38
N VAL A 159 -39.00 3.11 20.94
CA VAL A 159 -37.78 2.29 21.06
C VAL A 159 -37.51 1.61 19.72
N VAL A 160 -36.33 1.85 19.13
CA VAL A 160 -35.84 1.19 17.92
C VAL A 160 -34.77 0.18 18.30
N HIS A 161 -34.98 -1.07 17.91
CA HIS A 161 -33.98 -2.12 18.00
C HIS A 161 -33.59 -2.58 16.59
N ALA A 162 -32.33 -2.41 16.20
CA ALA A 162 -31.88 -2.62 14.81
C ALA A 162 -30.55 -3.40 14.74
N GLN A 163 -30.63 -4.67 14.32
CA GLN A 163 -29.50 -5.60 14.20
C GLN A 163 -29.10 -5.78 12.73
N GLU A 164 -27.88 -5.35 12.37
CA GLU A 164 -27.35 -5.40 10.99
C GLU A 164 -26.90 -6.81 10.60
N LYS A 165 -27.22 -7.24 9.37
CA LYS A 165 -26.57 -8.42 8.76
C LYS A 165 -25.12 -8.09 8.43
N LYS A 166 -24.18 -8.98 8.82
CA LYS A 166 -22.71 -8.83 8.66
C LYS A 166 -22.19 -8.49 7.24
N TRP A 167 -23.04 -8.54 6.22
CA TRP A 167 -22.70 -8.34 4.81
C TRP A 167 -23.58 -7.28 4.11
N ALA A 168 -24.40 -6.53 4.85
CA ALA A 168 -25.32 -5.55 4.28
C ALA A 168 -24.57 -4.36 3.61
N PRO A 169 -24.95 -3.94 2.39
CA PRO A 169 -24.45 -2.70 1.82
C PRO A 169 -24.97 -1.49 2.62
N LEU A 170 -24.09 -0.85 3.38
CA LEU A 170 -24.43 0.14 4.40
C LEU A 170 -25.41 1.24 3.92
N PRO A 171 -25.25 1.88 2.73
CA PRO A 171 -26.19 2.90 2.28
C PRO A 171 -27.61 2.37 2.03
N ALA A 172 -27.74 1.12 1.56
CA ALA A 172 -29.05 0.50 1.31
C ALA A 172 -29.76 0.17 2.63
N ALA A 173 -29.01 -0.30 3.64
CA ALA A 173 -29.54 -0.54 4.98
C ALA A 173 -30.07 0.77 5.63
N VAL A 174 -29.32 1.88 5.51
CA VAL A 174 -29.78 3.19 6.01
C VAL A 174 -31.02 3.67 5.26
N MET A 175 -31.09 3.52 3.93
CA MET A 175 -32.28 3.90 3.14
C MET A 175 -33.52 3.06 3.48
N ALA A 176 -33.37 1.76 3.73
CA ALA A 176 -34.47 0.89 4.15
C ALA A 176 -34.99 1.27 5.55
N LEU A 177 -34.10 1.67 6.47
CA LEU A 177 -34.48 2.15 7.79
C LEU A 177 -35.15 3.54 7.73
N ASP A 178 -34.62 4.45 6.92
CA ASP A 178 -35.18 5.79 6.64
C ASP A 178 -36.64 5.68 6.18
N GLN A 179 -36.90 4.87 5.15
CA GLN A 179 -38.25 4.69 4.62
C GLN A 179 -39.20 4.10 5.67
N ARG A 180 -38.77 3.07 6.42
CA ARG A 180 -39.61 2.42 7.44
C ARG A 180 -39.89 3.34 8.62
N LEU A 181 -38.86 3.95 9.20
CA LEU A 181 -38.98 4.76 10.41
C LEU A 181 -39.94 5.93 10.20
N PHE A 182 -39.73 6.72 9.14
CA PHE A 182 -40.56 7.91 8.90
C PHE A 182 -41.99 7.53 8.48
N THR A 183 -42.17 6.57 7.57
CA THR A 183 -43.52 6.12 7.18
C THR A 183 -44.31 5.58 8.37
N TRP A 184 -43.65 4.80 9.24
CA TRP A 184 -44.28 4.23 10.43
C TRP A 184 -44.65 5.31 11.45
N VAL A 185 -43.73 6.21 11.83
CA VAL A 185 -44.01 7.31 12.77
C VAL A 185 -45.12 8.20 12.24
N ASP A 186 -45.04 8.61 10.98
CA ASP A 186 -46.05 9.48 10.38
C ASP A 186 -47.43 8.79 10.33
N SER A 187 -47.49 7.45 10.17
CA SER A 187 -48.75 6.69 10.27
C SER A 187 -49.31 6.58 11.70
N LYS A 188 -48.47 6.34 12.72
CA LYS A 188 -48.91 6.32 14.14
C LYS A 188 -49.42 7.69 14.60
N MET A 189 -48.87 8.77 14.04
CA MET A 189 -49.33 10.14 14.28
C MET A 189 -50.57 10.53 13.46
N ALA A 190 -50.82 9.92 12.30
CA ALA A 190 -52.06 10.11 11.55
C ALA A 190 -53.26 9.39 12.20
N GLN A 191 -53.02 8.28 12.91
CA GLN A 191 -54.05 7.49 13.63
C GLN A 191 -54.63 8.18 14.87
N THR A 192 -54.27 9.44 15.17
CA THR A 192 -54.75 10.18 16.35
C THR A 192 -55.66 11.37 16.03
N SER A 193 -56.07 11.53 14.77
CA SER A 193 -56.93 12.64 14.33
C SER A 193 -58.26 12.17 13.73
N ASP A 194 -59.10 11.52 14.54
CA ASP A 194 -60.42 10.99 14.13
C ASP A 194 -61.47 12.07 13.78
N LYS A 195 -61.13 13.36 13.87
CA LYS A 195 -61.96 14.48 13.37
C LYS A 195 -61.88 14.56 11.83
N ALA A 196 -62.56 13.64 11.16
CA ALA A 196 -62.32 13.20 9.78
C ALA A 196 -62.49 14.24 8.64
N ASP A 197 -63.16 15.38 8.85
CA ASP A 197 -63.60 16.26 7.76
C ASP A 197 -62.57 17.31 7.28
N SER A 198 -61.42 17.47 7.94
CA SER A 198 -60.45 18.55 7.67
C SER A 198 -59.45 18.25 6.51
N ALA A 199 -59.94 17.66 5.42
CA ALA A 199 -59.17 16.95 4.38
C ALA A 199 -58.20 17.77 3.47
N LYS A 200 -57.67 18.93 3.91
CA LYS A 200 -56.76 19.78 3.09
C LYS A 200 -55.49 20.32 3.75
N VAL A 201 -55.33 20.23 5.07
CA VAL A 201 -54.06 20.65 5.72
C VAL A 201 -53.21 19.40 6.00
N ARG A 202 -52.18 19.18 5.18
CA ARG A 202 -51.09 18.27 5.57
C ARG A 202 -50.34 18.92 6.73
N ALA A 203 -50.55 18.43 7.94
CA ALA A 203 -49.80 18.85 9.12
C ALA A 203 -48.28 18.73 8.84
N ALA A 204 -47.49 19.67 9.36
CA ALA A 204 -46.05 19.57 9.28
C ALA A 204 -45.59 18.27 9.99
N PRO A 205 -44.65 17.50 9.41
CA PRO A 205 -44.22 16.24 9.99
C PRO A 205 -43.62 16.46 11.37
N ILE A 206 -44.11 15.72 12.37
CA ILE A 206 -43.71 15.90 13.77
C ILE A 206 -42.20 15.64 13.92
N PRO A 207 -41.49 16.52 14.66
CA PRO A 207 -40.05 16.41 14.84
C PRO A 207 -39.69 15.18 15.67
N LEU A 208 -38.64 14.49 15.26
CA LEU A 208 -37.98 13.46 16.05
C LEU A 208 -36.96 14.10 17.00
N ILE A 209 -36.87 13.56 18.20
CA ILE A 209 -35.78 13.77 19.15
C ILE A 209 -35.16 12.40 19.36
N PHE A 210 -33.84 12.26 19.55
CA PHE A 210 -33.29 10.94 19.88
C PHE A 210 -32.22 10.92 20.96
N HIS A 211 -32.26 9.89 21.80
CA HIS A 211 -31.08 9.40 22.51
C HIS A 211 -30.75 8.00 22.01
N ALA A 212 -29.50 7.78 21.60
CA ALA A 212 -29.09 6.51 21.04
C ALA A 212 -27.71 6.08 21.52
N THR A 213 -27.46 4.77 21.60
CA THR A 213 -26.20 4.23 22.10
C THR A 213 -25.67 3.06 21.27
N GLY A 214 -24.38 2.77 21.39
CA GLY A 214 -23.72 1.64 20.71
C GLY A 214 -23.92 1.67 19.19
N ASN A 215 -24.45 0.58 18.63
CA ASN A 215 -24.79 0.48 17.20
C ASN A 215 -26.08 1.23 16.84
N GLY A 216 -27.02 1.41 17.77
CA GLY A 216 -28.23 2.21 17.54
C GLY A 216 -27.93 3.67 17.23
N ALA A 217 -26.89 4.22 17.87
CA ALA A 217 -26.39 5.56 17.61
C ALA A 217 -25.88 5.77 16.17
N PHE A 218 -25.16 4.80 15.61
CA PHE A 218 -24.74 4.83 14.19
C PHE A 218 -25.94 5.00 13.25
N TRP A 219 -27.02 4.25 13.49
CA TRP A 219 -28.20 4.27 12.64
C TRP A 219 -28.93 5.60 12.73
N MET A 220 -29.24 6.07 13.94
CA MET A 220 -29.96 7.34 14.14
C MET A 220 -29.17 8.55 13.63
N GLU A 221 -27.85 8.56 13.83
CA GLU A 221 -26.97 9.57 13.24
C GLU A 221 -26.99 9.53 11.70
N SER A 222 -26.92 8.34 11.10
CA SER A 222 -26.99 8.19 9.63
C SER A 222 -28.30 8.73 9.05
N LEU A 223 -29.43 8.53 9.74
CA LEU A 223 -30.73 9.11 9.37
C LEU A 223 -30.75 10.63 9.52
N MET A 224 -30.17 11.16 10.61
CA MET A 224 -30.05 12.60 10.84
C MET A 224 -29.17 13.29 9.78
N MET A 225 -28.09 12.64 9.32
CA MET A 225 -27.24 13.15 8.24
C MET A 225 -27.99 13.23 6.89
N LEU A 226 -28.98 12.35 6.67
CA LEU A 226 -29.81 12.32 5.45
C LEU A 226 -31.00 13.29 5.49
N ARG A 227 -31.68 13.38 6.64
CA ARG A 227 -32.88 14.21 6.82
C ARG A 227 -32.78 15.10 8.08
N PRO A 228 -31.80 16.01 8.19
CA PRO A 228 -31.60 16.78 9.43
C PRO A 228 -32.84 17.56 9.85
N GLY A 229 -33.61 18.09 8.90
CA GLY A 229 -34.88 18.80 9.16
C GLY A 229 -36.06 17.93 9.65
N ARG A 230 -35.89 16.61 9.81
CA ARG A 230 -36.86 15.76 10.55
C ARG A 230 -36.57 15.67 12.04
N PHE A 231 -35.43 16.21 12.51
CA PHE A 231 -34.97 16.09 13.89
C PHE A 231 -34.86 17.47 14.56
N ALA A 232 -35.20 17.54 15.85
CA ALA A 232 -35.13 18.77 16.65
C ALA A 232 -33.98 18.78 17.67
N ALA A 233 -33.68 17.64 18.30
CA ALA A 233 -32.56 17.50 19.25
C ALA A 233 -32.02 16.07 19.28
N TRP A 234 -30.74 15.88 19.62
CA TRP A 234 -30.13 14.55 19.65
C TRP A 234 -29.02 14.35 20.71
N SER A 235 -28.82 13.09 21.09
CA SER A 235 -27.78 12.64 22.01
C SER A 235 -27.30 11.25 21.63
N VAL A 236 -25.99 11.05 21.50
CA VAL A 236 -25.39 9.73 21.22
C VAL A 236 -24.35 9.36 22.27
N ALA A 237 -24.34 8.10 22.73
CA ALA A 237 -23.31 7.61 23.65
C ALA A 237 -22.62 6.30 23.20
N GLY A 238 -21.31 6.21 23.42
CA GLY A 238 -20.55 4.96 23.23
C GLY A 238 -20.52 4.41 21.80
N ILE A 239 -20.58 5.29 20.78
CA ILE A 239 -20.52 4.92 19.37
C ILE A 239 -19.27 4.06 19.06
N THR A 240 -19.51 2.94 18.39
CA THR A 240 -18.49 2.02 17.84
C THR A 240 -18.10 2.35 16.40
N ARG A 241 -19.05 2.87 15.60
CA ARG A 241 -18.92 3.24 14.18
C ARG A 241 -19.71 4.52 13.92
N PHE A 242 -19.10 5.51 13.27
CA PHE A 242 -19.75 6.79 12.95
C PHE A 242 -20.40 6.81 11.56
N ALA A 243 -21.37 7.69 11.35
CA ALA A 243 -21.92 7.98 10.02
C ALA A 243 -20.90 8.74 9.15
N GLU A 244 -20.95 8.58 7.82
CA GLU A 244 -20.18 9.46 6.92
C GLU A 244 -20.84 10.86 6.89
N VAL A 245 -20.18 11.86 7.49
CA VAL A 245 -20.66 13.26 7.49
C VAL A 245 -20.74 13.77 6.04
N PRO A 246 -21.93 14.03 5.47
CA PRO A 246 -22.06 14.38 4.06
C PRO A 246 -21.40 15.73 3.77
N ARG A 247 -20.52 15.80 2.75
CA ARG A 247 -19.87 17.05 2.30
C ARG A 247 -20.82 18.01 1.54
N ILE A 248 -22.05 18.13 2.02
CA ILE A 248 -23.03 19.11 1.57
C ILE A 248 -22.63 20.46 2.19
N LYS A 249 -22.38 21.47 1.36
CA LYS A 249 -22.06 22.82 1.84
C LYS A 249 -23.22 23.32 2.71
N ASP A 250 -22.89 23.91 3.86
CA ASP A 250 -23.85 24.48 4.81
C ASP A 250 -24.85 23.46 5.41
N LEU A 251 -24.47 22.17 5.48
CA LEU A 251 -25.22 21.13 6.20
C LEU A 251 -25.48 21.56 7.66
N ARG A 252 -26.73 21.89 7.99
CA ARG A 252 -27.17 22.23 9.35
C ARG A 252 -27.74 20.98 10.01
N LEU A 253 -27.07 20.48 11.04
CA LEU A 253 -27.64 19.48 11.95
C LEU A 253 -28.46 20.19 13.05
N PRO A 254 -29.49 19.54 13.61
CA PRO A 254 -30.11 19.99 14.86
C PRO A 254 -29.09 20.03 16.01
N PRO A 255 -29.38 20.77 17.10
CA PRO A 255 -28.49 20.81 18.25
C PRO A 255 -28.45 19.45 18.97
N GLY A 256 -27.31 19.11 19.57
CA GLY A 256 -27.17 17.82 20.23
C GLY A 256 -25.78 17.53 20.75
N VAL A 257 -25.53 16.29 21.19
CA VAL A 257 -24.31 15.96 21.94
C VAL A 257 -23.75 14.57 21.63
N ILE A 258 -22.41 14.50 21.50
CA ILE A 258 -21.64 13.25 21.42
C ILE A 258 -21.04 12.94 22.80
N LEU A 259 -21.37 11.78 23.36
CA LEU A 259 -21.00 11.32 24.70
C LEU A 259 -20.03 10.14 24.61
N CYS A 260 -18.75 10.41 24.81
CA CYS A 260 -17.72 9.39 24.75
C CYS A 260 -17.52 8.70 26.11
N THR A 261 -17.91 7.44 26.18
CA THR A 261 -17.97 6.61 27.39
C THR A 261 -16.69 5.82 27.68
N ASP A 262 -15.76 5.71 26.73
CA ASP A 262 -14.50 4.96 26.85
C ASP A 262 -13.30 5.84 26.44
N ILE A 263 -12.27 5.87 27.27
CA ILE A 263 -10.98 6.52 27.00
C ILE A 263 -10.38 6.10 25.65
N LYS A 264 -10.59 4.85 25.22
CA LYS A 264 -10.11 4.31 23.93
C LYS A 264 -10.90 4.87 22.74
N GLN A 265 -12.16 5.25 22.95
CA GLN A 265 -13.05 5.83 21.94
C GLN A 265 -12.93 7.36 21.84
N HIS A 266 -12.31 8.02 22.82
CA HIS A 266 -12.20 9.48 22.92
C HIS A 266 -11.77 10.18 21.62
N LEU A 267 -10.69 9.70 20.98
CA LEU A 267 -10.18 10.34 19.76
C LEU A 267 -11.01 10.05 18.51
N PRO A 268 -11.49 8.83 18.22
CA PRO A 268 -12.51 8.60 17.19
C PRO A 268 -13.75 9.48 17.35
N HIS A 269 -14.24 9.68 18.59
CA HIS A 269 -15.41 10.53 18.85
C HIS A 269 -15.09 12.01 18.66
N LEU A 270 -13.95 12.49 19.15
CA LEU A 270 -13.50 13.87 18.96
C LEU A 270 -13.23 14.19 17.48
N ASP A 271 -12.72 13.23 16.70
CA ASP A 271 -12.51 13.38 15.25
C ASP A 271 -13.81 13.58 14.49
N HIS A 272 -14.82 12.79 14.82
CA HIS A 272 -16.13 12.90 14.19
C HIS A 272 -16.85 14.19 14.56
N PHE A 273 -16.71 14.62 15.82
CA PHE A 273 -17.11 15.96 16.27
C PHE A 273 -16.37 17.07 15.50
N GLU A 274 -15.03 17.01 15.38
CA GLU A 274 -14.23 17.97 14.61
C GLU A 274 -14.69 18.00 13.13
N ASP A 275 -15.04 16.86 12.51
CA ASP A 275 -15.56 16.79 11.14
C ASP A 275 -16.95 17.42 10.98
N ILE A 276 -17.91 17.15 11.87
CA ILE A 276 -19.25 17.77 11.87
C ILE A 276 -19.14 19.31 11.98
N ARG A 277 -18.26 19.79 12.85
CA ARG A 277 -18.05 21.23 13.11
C ARG A 277 -17.21 21.90 12.01
N THR A 278 -16.32 21.15 11.35
CA THR A 278 -15.55 21.60 10.16
C THR A 278 -16.44 21.74 8.93
N ASN A 279 -17.41 20.83 8.77
CA ASN A 279 -18.38 20.86 7.67
C ASN A 279 -19.24 22.13 7.72
N ASN A 280 -19.81 22.42 8.88
CA ASN A 280 -20.53 23.67 9.12
C ASN A 280 -20.26 24.20 10.54
N LYS A 281 -19.61 25.36 10.59
CA LYS A 281 -19.23 26.08 11.82
C LYS A 281 -20.41 26.52 12.69
N LEU A 282 -21.64 26.45 12.18
CA LEU A 282 -22.88 26.76 12.91
C LEU A 282 -23.56 25.53 13.55
N ASN A 283 -23.11 24.30 13.27
CA ASN A 283 -23.71 23.08 13.83
C ASN A 283 -23.64 23.07 15.37
N GLN A 284 -24.78 23.12 16.05
CA GLN A 284 -24.90 23.30 17.50
C GLN A 284 -24.67 22.00 18.28
N VAL A 285 -23.49 21.42 18.06
CA VAL A 285 -23.11 20.12 18.62
C VAL A 285 -22.16 20.35 19.78
N GLY A 286 -22.40 19.66 20.89
CA GLY A 286 -21.49 19.53 22.02
C GLY A 286 -20.69 18.22 21.96
N PHE A 287 -19.50 18.22 22.56
CA PHE A 287 -18.75 17.00 22.84
C PHE A 287 -18.54 16.87 24.35
N VAL A 288 -18.72 15.66 24.87
CA VAL A 288 -18.47 15.31 26.26
C VAL A 288 -17.72 13.99 26.28
N SER A 289 -16.71 13.87 27.12
CA SER A 289 -15.95 12.63 27.25
C SER A 289 -15.64 12.34 28.70
N TRP A 290 -15.77 11.07 29.06
CA TRP A 290 -15.77 10.56 30.43
C TRP A 290 -14.64 9.55 30.63
N LYS A 291 -14.20 9.38 31.89
CA LYS A 291 -13.12 8.44 32.27
C LYS A 291 -13.64 7.48 33.33
N GLY A 292 -14.12 6.33 32.86
CA GLY A 292 -14.65 5.25 33.69
C GLY A 292 -15.94 4.66 33.13
N SER A 293 -16.31 3.46 33.58
CA SER A 293 -17.58 2.83 33.24
C SER A 293 -18.73 3.44 34.05
N PHE A 294 -19.37 4.48 33.51
CA PHE A 294 -20.58 5.06 34.09
C PHE A 294 -21.76 4.09 33.94
N SER A 295 -22.66 4.07 34.93
CA SER A 295 -23.89 3.28 34.88
C SER A 295 -24.86 3.86 33.83
N ARG A 296 -25.68 3.00 33.20
CA ARG A 296 -26.66 3.39 32.16
C ARG A 296 -27.52 4.58 32.62
N GLY A 297 -28.01 4.56 33.86
CA GLY A 297 -28.81 5.62 34.46
C GLY A 297 -28.12 7.00 34.57
N MET A 298 -26.79 7.07 34.69
CA MET A 298 -26.08 8.36 34.61
C MET A 298 -25.96 8.88 33.17
N ILE A 299 -25.78 7.99 32.20
CA ILE A 299 -25.79 8.32 30.76
C ILE A 299 -27.19 8.81 30.35
N ASP A 300 -28.23 8.05 30.72
CA ASP A 300 -29.65 8.37 30.50
C ASP A 300 -30.08 9.65 31.23
N GLY A 301 -29.53 9.91 32.42
CA GLY A 301 -29.74 11.16 33.17
C GLY A 301 -29.15 12.38 32.46
N PHE A 302 -27.89 12.28 32.03
CA PHE A 302 -27.24 13.34 31.26
C PHE A 302 -27.93 13.58 29.90
N ALA A 303 -28.35 12.50 29.23
CA ALA A 303 -29.07 12.58 27.97
C ALA A 303 -30.42 13.29 28.13
N ARG A 304 -31.22 12.94 29.14
CA ARG A 304 -32.48 13.64 29.45
C ARG A 304 -32.26 15.12 29.70
N LEU A 305 -31.35 15.49 30.60
CA LEU A 305 -31.04 16.89 30.90
C LEU A 305 -30.64 17.66 29.64
N THR A 306 -29.77 17.07 28.81
CA THR A 306 -29.31 17.73 27.58
C THR A 306 -30.44 17.90 26.56
N LEU A 307 -31.31 16.90 26.38
CA LEU A 307 -32.45 16.98 25.46
C LEU A 307 -33.54 17.91 25.98
N GLU A 308 -33.84 17.91 27.28
CA GLU A 308 -34.81 18.80 27.93
C GLU A 308 -34.38 20.27 27.76
N GLU A 309 -33.14 20.60 28.09
CA GLU A 309 -32.63 21.97 27.99
C GLU A 309 -32.31 22.40 26.55
N THR A 310 -31.96 21.48 25.65
CA THR A 310 -31.83 21.79 24.22
C THR A 310 -33.16 22.21 23.60
N MET A 311 -34.26 21.58 24.01
CA MET A 311 -35.61 21.92 23.51
C MET A 311 -36.18 23.20 24.15
N ARG A 312 -35.62 23.66 25.28
CA ARG A 312 -35.95 24.95 25.92
C ARG A 312 -35.08 26.11 25.44
N ALA A 313 -33.83 25.84 25.06
CA ALA A 313 -32.87 26.89 24.73
C ALA A 313 -33.22 27.59 23.41
N GLU A 314 -33.26 28.92 23.45
CA GLU A 314 -33.10 29.73 22.25
C GLU A 314 -31.71 29.45 21.65
N PRO A 315 -31.60 29.04 20.37
CA PRO A 315 -30.34 28.63 19.76
C PRO A 315 -29.20 29.66 19.91
N GLU A 316 -29.53 30.94 19.96
CA GLU A 316 -28.58 32.06 20.05
C GLU A 316 -28.00 32.26 21.47
N LYS A 317 -28.67 31.74 22.52
CA LYS A 317 -28.27 31.91 23.93
C LYS A 317 -27.36 30.79 24.45
N GLY A 318 -27.12 29.73 23.67
CA GLY A 318 -26.29 28.60 24.07
C GLY A 318 -24.79 28.91 24.16
N LEU A 319 -24.10 28.20 25.06
CA LEU A 319 -22.71 28.44 25.43
C LEU A 319 -21.74 27.75 24.45
N TRP A 320 -20.93 28.55 23.76
CA TRP A 320 -19.83 28.05 22.91
C TRP A 320 -18.51 27.98 23.68
N LEU A 321 -18.04 26.76 23.94
CA LEU A 321 -16.85 26.51 24.77
C LEU A 321 -15.88 25.57 24.07
N ASN A 322 -14.58 25.73 24.32
CA ASN A 322 -13.58 24.81 23.80
C ASN A 322 -13.72 23.44 24.49
N VAL A 323 -13.96 22.36 23.73
CA VAL A 323 -14.28 21.04 24.30
C VAL A 323 -13.15 20.42 25.14
N ASN A 324 -11.92 20.92 24.99
CA ASN A 324 -10.76 20.47 25.74
C ASN A 324 -10.47 21.28 27.02
N THR A 325 -10.99 22.50 27.17
CA THR A 325 -10.81 23.32 28.38
C THR A 325 -12.11 23.67 29.11
N LEU A 326 -13.27 23.57 28.45
CA LEU A 326 -14.57 24.08 28.88
C LEU A 326 -14.58 25.59 29.22
N LEU A 327 -13.65 26.33 28.62
CA LEU A 327 -13.60 27.79 28.68
C LEU A 327 -14.25 28.39 27.41
N PRO A 328 -14.88 29.57 27.51
CA PRO A 328 -15.22 30.36 26.32
C PRO A 328 -13.93 30.76 25.60
N HIS A 329 -14.03 31.03 24.30
CA HIS A 329 -12.91 31.64 23.59
C HIS A 329 -12.76 33.10 24.06
N PRO A 330 -11.55 33.58 24.40
CA PRO A 330 -11.35 34.99 24.69
C PRO A 330 -11.75 35.84 23.49
N HIS A 331 -12.53 36.90 23.70
CA HIS A 331 -12.90 37.82 22.62
C HIS A 331 -11.66 38.50 22.00
N ASP A 332 -10.61 38.70 22.81
CA ASP A 332 -9.39 39.44 22.45
C ASP A 332 -8.25 38.53 21.93
N SER A 333 -8.50 37.23 21.72
CA SER A 333 -7.46 36.30 21.26
C SER A 333 -7.10 36.55 19.78
N PRO A 334 -5.82 36.87 19.44
CA PRO A 334 -5.42 37.19 18.07
C PRO A 334 -5.42 35.97 17.13
N THR A 335 -5.38 34.76 17.67
CA THR A 335 -5.76 33.57 16.92
C THR A 335 -7.28 33.43 16.95
N GLN A 336 -7.92 33.37 15.78
CA GLN A 336 -9.32 32.95 15.68
C GLN A 336 -9.50 31.58 16.36
N PRO A 337 -10.68 31.31 16.96
CA PRO A 337 -10.96 29.98 17.49
C PRO A 337 -10.78 28.94 16.40
N ASP A 338 -10.19 27.80 16.76
CA ASP A 338 -10.42 26.59 15.98
C ASP A 338 -11.89 26.19 16.18
N VAL A 339 -12.76 26.70 15.30
CA VAL A 339 -14.21 26.59 15.42
C VAL A 339 -14.67 25.12 15.38
N ALA A 340 -13.85 24.22 14.82
CA ALA A 340 -14.06 22.78 14.87
C ALA A 340 -14.01 22.21 16.30
N ARG A 341 -13.34 22.90 17.23
CA ARG A 341 -13.14 22.52 18.64
C ARG A 341 -14.00 23.29 19.64
N MET A 342 -14.86 24.19 19.15
CA MET A 342 -15.87 24.86 19.96
C MET A 342 -17.14 24.01 19.95
N GLY A 343 -17.51 23.47 21.11
CA GLY A 343 -18.77 22.76 21.34
C GLY A 343 -19.85 23.70 21.84
N TRP A 344 -21.09 23.42 21.46
CA TRP A 344 -22.28 24.11 21.94
C TRP A 344 -22.90 23.35 23.13
N TYR A 345 -23.34 24.08 24.14
CA TYR A 345 -24.06 23.54 25.30
C TYR A 345 -25.25 24.44 25.59
N ALA A 346 -26.45 23.87 25.72
CA ALA A 346 -27.72 24.61 25.74
C ALA A 346 -27.76 25.75 26.78
N ASN A 347 -27.24 25.51 27.99
CA ASN A 347 -27.20 26.49 29.07
C ASN A 347 -26.10 26.19 30.10
N ALA A 348 -26.07 26.95 31.20
CA ALA A 348 -25.12 26.79 32.30
C ALA A 348 -25.33 25.51 33.13
N GLU A 349 -26.54 24.93 33.16
CA GLU A 349 -26.84 23.69 33.89
C GLU A 349 -26.27 22.47 33.17
N VAL A 350 -26.49 22.37 31.85
CA VAL A 350 -25.84 21.37 30.99
C VAL A 350 -24.31 21.50 31.12
N LEU A 351 -23.76 22.73 31.15
CA LEU A 351 -22.34 22.94 31.41
C LEU A 351 -21.90 22.46 32.80
N GLY A 352 -22.72 22.69 33.84
CA GLY A 352 -22.47 22.21 35.19
C GLY A 352 -22.32 20.69 35.23
N ALA A 353 -23.26 19.97 34.60
CA ALA A 353 -23.18 18.53 34.43
C ALA A 353 -21.94 18.11 33.62
N VAL A 354 -21.66 18.75 32.47
CA VAL A 354 -20.48 18.49 31.63
C VAL A 354 -19.17 18.66 32.41
N LYS A 355 -19.08 19.63 33.32
CA LYS A 355 -17.93 19.81 34.23
C LYS A 355 -17.86 18.70 35.28
N ALA A 356 -18.99 18.34 35.91
CA ALA A 356 -19.05 17.30 36.94
C ALA A 356 -18.65 15.90 36.43
N PHE A 357 -18.97 15.56 35.18
CA PHE A 357 -18.60 14.27 34.58
C PHE A 357 -17.18 14.23 33.97
N ARG A 358 -16.39 15.32 34.07
CA ARG A 358 -15.08 15.43 33.41
C ARG A 358 -13.92 15.16 34.37
N PRO A 359 -12.97 14.25 34.04
CA PRO A 359 -11.73 14.12 34.81
C PRO A 359 -10.83 15.34 34.61
N VAL A 360 -9.99 15.62 35.62
CA VAL A 360 -9.07 16.77 35.65
C VAL A 360 -8.02 16.73 34.53
N GLU A 361 -7.59 15.53 34.13
CA GLU A 361 -6.50 15.34 33.17
C GLU A 361 -6.96 14.55 31.92
N TRP A 362 -7.01 15.26 30.78
CA TRP A 362 -7.10 14.70 29.44
C TRP A 362 -5.78 14.91 28.68
N PRO A 363 -5.39 14.03 27.75
CA PRO A 363 -4.22 14.26 26.90
C PRO A 363 -4.39 15.57 26.10
N VAL A 364 -3.41 16.48 26.18
CA VAL A 364 -3.49 17.80 25.55
C VAL A 364 -3.33 17.69 24.03
N CYS A 365 -4.43 17.39 23.33
CA CYS A 365 -4.50 17.34 21.88
C CYS A 365 -4.12 18.69 21.29
N GLY A 366 -2.92 18.77 20.68
CA GLY A 366 -2.50 19.93 19.91
C GLY A 366 -3.48 20.26 18.77
N PRO A 367 -3.48 21.50 18.26
CA PRO A 367 -4.38 21.93 17.19
C PRO A 367 -4.16 21.08 15.93
N THR A 368 -5.14 20.23 15.62
CA THR A 368 -5.25 19.48 14.37
C THR A 368 -5.92 20.37 13.33
N MET A 369 -5.12 21.23 12.68
CA MET A 369 -5.63 22.18 11.68
C MET A 369 -6.03 21.49 10.36
N GLY A 370 -7.14 20.76 10.43
CA GLY A 370 -7.89 20.25 9.29
C GLY A 370 -7.63 18.79 8.92
N ARG A 371 -8.74 18.07 8.72
CA ARG A 371 -8.81 16.81 7.99
C ARG A 371 -9.03 17.10 6.50
N ARG A 372 -8.33 16.38 5.63
CA ARG A 372 -8.61 16.28 4.20
C ARG A 372 -8.67 14.81 3.83
N TRP A 373 -9.55 14.46 2.90
CA TRP A 373 -9.50 13.15 2.27
C TRP A 373 -9.92 13.25 0.81
N PHE A 374 -9.33 12.40 -0.02
CA PHE A 374 -9.70 12.22 -1.41
C PHE A 374 -9.78 10.72 -1.75
N LYS A 375 -10.60 10.39 -2.75
CA LYS A 375 -10.75 9.04 -3.29
C LYS A 375 -10.59 9.06 -4.80
N SER A 376 -9.96 8.03 -5.35
CA SER A 376 -10.05 7.65 -6.77
C SER A 376 -10.49 6.19 -6.85
N ARG A 377 -10.43 5.61 -8.05
CA ARG A 377 -10.63 4.17 -8.26
C ARG A 377 -9.45 3.35 -7.73
N GLU A 378 -8.25 3.90 -7.86
CA GLU A 378 -6.95 3.32 -7.50
C GLU A 378 -6.68 3.48 -6.00
N PHE A 379 -7.14 4.58 -5.42
CA PHE A 379 -7.03 4.92 -4.00
C PHE A 379 -8.43 5.13 -3.41
N PRO A 380 -9.15 4.06 -2.97
CA PRO A 380 -10.46 4.19 -2.34
C PRO A 380 -10.44 5.07 -1.08
N MET A 381 -9.27 5.22 -0.42
CA MET A 381 -9.07 6.12 0.70
C MET A 381 -7.64 6.67 0.71
N CYS A 382 -7.50 7.97 0.50
CA CYS A 382 -6.36 8.75 0.97
C CYS A 382 -6.85 9.78 2.00
N GLU A 383 -6.45 9.61 3.27
CA GLU A 383 -6.73 10.58 4.34
C GLU A 383 -5.44 11.31 4.72
N LEU A 384 -5.54 12.63 4.85
CA LEU A 384 -4.48 13.54 5.25
C LEU A 384 -4.93 14.34 6.48
N ARG A 385 -4.07 14.43 7.50
CA ARG A 385 -4.28 15.33 8.64
C ARG A 385 -3.06 16.19 8.89
N TRP A 386 -3.29 17.50 8.98
CA TRP A 386 -2.23 18.46 9.21
C TRP A 386 -2.17 18.87 10.68
N ILE A 387 -0.98 18.80 11.28
CA ILE A 387 -0.72 19.26 12.64
C ILE A 387 0.17 20.49 12.54
N LYS A 388 -0.41 21.68 12.65
CA LYS A 388 0.32 22.96 12.67
C LYS A 388 0.87 23.22 14.09
N ASN A 389 1.84 22.39 14.48
CA ASN A 389 2.62 22.50 15.72
C ASN A 389 3.56 23.72 15.77
N VAL A 390 3.84 24.35 14.63
CA VAL A 390 4.66 25.57 14.47
C VAL A 390 4.02 26.54 13.47
N PRO A 391 4.18 27.88 13.64
CA PRO A 391 3.51 28.86 12.78
C PRO A 391 4.08 28.92 11.36
N ASN A 392 5.41 28.93 11.24
CA ASN A 392 6.16 29.09 10.00
C ASN A 392 7.07 27.87 9.79
N PRO A 393 6.54 26.71 9.36
CA PRO A 393 7.31 25.50 9.18
C PRO A 393 8.39 25.62 8.08
N LYS A 394 9.60 25.12 8.36
CA LYS A 394 10.74 25.00 7.43
C LYS A 394 10.72 23.71 6.59
N GLY A 395 9.80 22.81 6.88
CA GLY A 395 9.64 21.51 6.24
C GLY A 395 8.42 20.76 6.77
N ILE A 396 8.09 19.63 6.15
CA ILE A 396 6.94 18.80 6.49
C ILE A 396 7.41 17.38 6.78
N LEU A 397 7.18 16.93 8.01
CA LEU A 397 7.35 15.55 8.41
C LEU A 397 6.10 14.76 8.00
N VAL A 398 6.20 13.98 6.93
CA VAL A 398 5.13 13.10 6.45
C VAL A 398 5.28 11.75 7.12
N ILE A 399 4.31 11.35 7.95
CA ILE A 399 4.26 10.01 8.55
C ILE A 399 3.06 9.26 7.98
N ALA A 400 3.31 8.16 7.28
CA ALA A 400 2.33 7.54 6.39
C ALA A 400 2.21 6.02 6.59
N ASN A 401 0.99 5.48 6.53
CA ASN A 401 0.72 4.04 6.64
C ASN A 401 -0.58 3.68 5.88
N THR A 402 -0.96 2.39 5.82
CA THR A 402 -2.19 1.94 5.15
C THR A 402 -3.45 2.42 5.89
N THR A 403 -3.39 2.48 7.21
CA THR A 403 -4.34 3.20 8.08
C THR A 403 -3.72 4.51 8.55
N LEU A 404 -4.51 5.44 9.10
CA LEU A 404 -3.94 6.66 9.67
C LEU A 404 -3.06 6.26 10.88
N PRO A 405 -1.81 6.74 10.98
CA PRO A 405 -0.90 6.36 12.07
C PRO A 405 -1.30 7.06 13.38
N ALA A 406 -2.39 6.59 14.00
CA ALA A 406 -2.95 7.12 15.25
C ALA A 406 -1.91 7.19 16.37
N ALA A 407 -0.97 6.22 16.41
CA ALA A 407 0.17 6.22 17.33
C ALA A 407 0.93 7.56 17.36
N VAL A 408 1.12 8.24 16.23
CA VAL A 408 1.83 9.54 16.18
C VAL A 408 1.06 10.66 16.90
N ARG A 409 -0.27 10.57 16.97
CA ARG A 409 -1.11 11.48 17.78
C ARG A 409 -1.00 11.19 19.28
N HIS A 410 -0.59 9.98 19.65
CA HIS A 410 -0.35 9.53 21.03
C HIS A 410 1.12 9.60 21.47
N MET A 411 2.07 9.68 20.53
CA MET A 411 3.52 9.73 20.77
C MET A 411 4.00 11.21 20.75
N PRO A 412 4.07 11.90 21.90
CA PRO A 412 4.54 13.29 21.95
C PRO A 412 5.96 13.43 21.38
N GLU A 413 6.77 12.39 21.51
CA GLU A 413 8.10 12.21 20.89
C GLU A 413 8.19 12.75 19.46
N TRP A 414 7.28 12.35 18.56
CA TRP A 414 7.29 12.80 17.16
C TRP A 414 6.86 14.25 17.01
N ARG A 415 5.92 14.71 17.84
CA ARG A 415 5.43 16.10 17.84
C ARG A 415 6.50 17.07 18.31
N ASP A 416 7.21 16.72 19.37
CA ASP A 416 8.27 17.52 19.97
C ASP A 416 9.55 17.43 19.13
N TYR A 417 9.84 16.27 18.52
CA TYR A 417 10.88 16.10 17.51
C TYR A 417 10.66 17.03 16.30
N ALA A 418 9.46 17.05 15.71
CA ALA A 418 9.14 17.97 14.61
C ALA A 418 9.15 19.44 15.06
N LYS A 419 8.59 19.75 16.23
CA LYS A 419 8.55 21.12 16.79
C LYS A 419 9.96 21.68 17.01
N LYS A 420 10.89 20.89 17.55
CA LYS A 420 12.31 21.26 17.76
C LYS A 420 13.04 21.60 16.45
N ARG A 421 12.55 21.14 15.31
CA ARG A 421 13.14 21.36 13.97
C ARG A 421 12.33 22.34 13.12
N GLU A 422 11.32 22.97 13.72
CA GLU A 422 10.38 23.87 13.05
C GLU A 422 9.69 23.19 11.84
N TRP A 423 9.29 21.92 11.97
CA TRP A 423 8.55 21.20 10.93
C TRP A 423 7.08 21.03 11.31
N ALA A 424 6.20 21.21 10.32
CA ALA A 424 4.81 20.75 10.39
C ALA A 424 4.77 19.22 10.27
N ILE A 425 3.67 18.59 10.73
CA ILE A 425 3.47 17.16 10.57
C ILE A 425 2.25 16.90 9.68
N LEU A 426 2.41 16.03 8.70
CA LEU A 426 1.35 15.48 7.87
C LEU A 426 1.19 14.00 8.19
N LEU A 427 0.07 13.62 8.81
CA LEU A 427 -0.31 12.21 8.96
C LEU A 427 -1.06 11.76 7.70
N MET A 428 -0.69 10.61 7.14
CA MET A 428 -1.26 10.10 5.90
C MET A 428 -1.72 8.64 6.05
N ALA A 429 -2.98 8.37 5.70
CA ALA A 429 -3.51 7.03 5.49
C ALA A 429 -3.67 6.81 3.99
N LEU A 430 -3.08 5.74 3.43
CA LEU A 430 -3.23 5.41 2.01
C LEU A 430 -3.61 3.94 1.82
N LYS A 431 -4.87 3.70 1.47
CA LYS A 431 -5.36 2.40 1.01
C LYS A 431 -5.46 2.38 -0.51
N GLU A 432 -4.81 1.41 -1.12
CA GLU A 432 -4.89 1.10 -2.55
C GLU A 432 -5.97 0.04 -2.85
N ASP A 433 -6.39 -0.03 -4.11
CA ASP A 433 -7.23 -1.08 -4.70
C ASP A 433 -6.65 -1.46 -6.09
N ARG A 434 -7.48 -1.93 -7.04
CA ARG A 434 -7.08 -2.37 -8.39
C ARG A 434 -6.47 -1.25 -9.24
N ILE A 435 -5.16 -1.06 -9.09
CA ILE A 435 -4.33 -0.21 -9.95
C ILE A 435 -4.40 -0.71 -11.40
N ARG A 436 -4.77 0.18 -12.32
CA ARG A 436 -4.78 -0.08 -13.79
C ARG A 436 -3.47 0.27 -14.47
N SER A 437 -2.78 1.29 -13.96
CA SER A 437 -1.48 1.78 -14.41
C SER A 437 -0.83 2.47 -13.21
N GLU A 438 0.37 2.02 -12.83
CA GLU A 438 1.09 2.58 -11.67
C GLU A 438 1.48 4.04 -11.94
N GLU A 439 1.85 4.39 -13.18
CA GLU A 439 2.20 5.75 -13.60
C GLU A 439 1.00 6.71 -13.56
N ALA A 440 -0.19 6.27 -14.01
CA ALA A 440 -1.39 7.09 -13.92
C ALA A 440 -1.83 7.33 -12.47
N ALA A 441 -1.75 6.29 -11.64
CA ALA A 441 -2.02 6.39 -10.20
C ALA A 441 -0.98 7.29 -9.49
N ALA A 442 0.30 7.18 -9.84
CA ALA A 442 1.36 8.04 -9.32
C ALA A 442 1.11 9.52 -9.67
N LYS A 443 0.85 9.84 -10.95
CA LYS A 443 0.50 11.20 -11.40
C LYS A 443 -0.72 11.79 -10.68
N PHE A 444 -1.77 10.98 -10.47
CA PHE A 444 -2.95 11.42 -9.70
C PHE A 444 -2.60 11.71 -8.24
N LEU A 445 -1.87 10.80 -7.58
CA LEU A 445 -1.50 10.94 -6.18
C LEU A 445 -0.56 12.13 -5.98
N GLU A 446 0.43 12.32 -6.86
CA GLU A 446 1.36 13.45 -6.91
C GLU A 446 0.59 14.79 -6.96
N ALA A 447 -0.20 14.98 -8.01
CA ALA A 447 -0.94 16.21 -8.24
C ALA A 447 -1.95 16.51 -7.13
N ARG A 448 -2.58 15.49 -6.53
CA ARG A 448 -3.55 15.69 -5.45
C ARG A 448 -2.88 15.91 -4.09
N LEU A 449 -1.87 15.12 -3.74
CA LEU A 449 -1.14 15.25 -2.46
C LEU A 449 -0.50 16.63 -2.35
N TYR A 450 0.20 17.08 -3.39
CA TYR A 450 0.88 18.38 -3.36
C TYR A 450 -0.13 19.54 -3.32
N LYS A 451 -1.25 19.44 -4.05
CA LYS A 451 -2.33 20.44 -4.00
C LYS A 451 -3.00 20.55 -2.62
N GLU A 452 -3.23 19.44 -1.92
CA GLU A 452 -3.74 19.49 -0.54
C GLU A 452 -2.68 20.05 0.43
N ILE A 453 -1.40 19.69 0.26
CA ILE A 453 -0.29 20.19 1.08
C ILE A 453 -0.10 21.71 0.95
N ASP A 454 0.03 22.23 -0.26
CA ASP A 454 0.16 23.67 -0.49
C ASP A 454 -1.11 24.42 -0.02
N GLY A 455 -2.28 23.77 -0.10
CA GLY A 455 -3.55 24.26 0.44
C GLY A 455 -3.67 24.25 1.97
N PHE A 456 -2.94 23.37 2.67
CA PHE A 456 -2.79 23.39 4.13
C PHE A 456 -1.73 24.39 4.60
N ALA A 457 -0.62 24.50 3.86
CA ALA A 457 0.51 25.33 4.22
C ALA A 457 0.17 26.83 4.06
N GLY A 458 -0.55 27.19 3.00
CA GLY A 458 -0.87 28.56 2.64
C GLY A 458 0.02 29.09 1.50
N PRO A 459 -0.32 30.26 0.91
CA PRO A 459 0.33 30.77 -0.30
C PRO A 459 1.83 31.02 -0.13
N ASP A 460 2.25 31.43 1.07
CA ASP A 460 3.63 31.81 1.42
C ASP A 460 4.51 30.61 1.78
N LEU A 461 3.92 29.42 1.92
CA LEU A 461 4.56 28.18 2.38
C LEU A 461 4.40 27.05 1.35
N LYS A 462 4.26 27.40 0.06
CA LYS A 462 4.32 26.44 -1.05
C LYS A 462 5.70 25.80 -1.14
N ASN A 463 5.74 24.60 -1.71
CA ASN A 463 7.00 23.89 -2.02
C ASN A 463 7.89 23.55 -0.81
N LEU A 464 7.34 23.50 0.41
CA LEU A 464 8.09 23.05 1.58
C LEU A 464 8.68 21.64 1.36
N PRO A 465 9.93 21.39 1.80
CA PRO A 465 10.59 20.11 1.65
C PRO A 465 10.00 19.05 2.57
N PHE A 466 10.01 17.80 2.10
CA PHE A 466 9.48 16.66 2.83
C PHE A 466 10.57 15.87 3.54
N ILE A 467 10.25 15.45 4.77
CA ILE A 467 10.95 14.45 5.54
C ILE A 467 9.96 13.29 5.70
N VAL A 468 10.28 12.10 5.20
CA VAL A 468 9.27 11.02 5.10
C VAL A 468 9.60 9.84 6.00
N TYR A 469 8.62 9.38 6.76
CA TYR A 469 8.61 8.05 7.37
C TYR A 469 7.33 7.31 6.99
N ALA A 470 7.43 6.33 6.10
CA ALA A 470 6.27 5.65 5.52
C ALA A 470 6.31 4.13 5.75
N GLN A 471 5.13 3.51 5.84
CA GLN A 471 4.98 2.09 6.12
C GLN A 471 4.12 1.37 5.07
N GLY A 472 4.45 0.11 4.78
CA GLY A 472 3.69 -0.77 3.90
C GLY A 472 3.46 -0.18 2.50
N THR A 473 2.19 -0.23 2.05
CA THR A 473 1.69 0.38 0.79
C THR A 473 2.01 1.88 0.70
N ALA A 474 1.87 2.64 1.78
CA ALA A 474 2.19 4.07 1.75
C ALA A 474 3.69 4.31 1.48
N GLY A 475 4.55 3.38 1.90
CA GLY A 475 5.98 3.38 1.56
C GLY A 475 6.26 3.15 0.07
N SER A 476 5.53 2.24 -0.59
CA SER A 476 5.60 2.05 -2.05
C SER A 476 5.33 3.37 -2.79
N TRP A 477 4.18 3.98 -2.50
CA TRP A 477 3.70 5.15 -3.22
C TRP A 477 4.52 6.41 -2.93
N LEU A 478 4.94 6.64 -1.69
CA LEU A 478 5.78 7.79 -1.35
C LEU A 478 7.22 7.66 -1.90
N GLN A 479 7.73 6.45 -2.13
CA GLN A 479 8.93 6.27 -2.94
C GLN A 479 8.69 6.55 -4.42
N THR A 480 7.58 6.10 -5.01
CA THR A 480 7.25 6.43 -6.40
C THR A 480 7.19 7.95 -6.60
N LEU A 481 6.63 8.70 -5.66
CA LEU A 481 6.65 10.17 -5.69
C LEU A 481 8.06 10.76 -5.47
N MET A 482 8.88 10.17 -4.59
CA MET A 482 10.26 10.58 -4.35
C MET A 482 11.15 10.38 -5.59
N LEU A 483 11.05 9.25 -6.30
CA LEU A 483 11.79 9.02 -7.55
C LEU A 483 11.36 10.00 -8.67
N ARG A 484 10.10 10.43 -8.67
CA ARG A 484 9.55 11.39 -9.64
C ARG A 484 9.95 12.84 -9.36
N GLN A 485 10.09 13.24 -8.10
CA GLN A 485 10.60 14.56 -7.71
C GLN A 485 11.61 14.49 -6.55
N PRO A 486 12.85 13.98 -6.77
CA PRO A 486 13.82 13.78 -5.68
C PRO A 486 14.17 15.06 -4.91
N SER A 487 14.13 16.21 -5.58
CA SER A 487 14.40 17.54 -5.00
C SER A 487 13.34 18.03 -4.00
N ARG A 488 12.16 17.41 -3.93
CA ARG A 488 11.14 17.72 -2.92
C ARG A 488 11.44 17.08 -1.55
N TYR A 489 12.39 16.15 -1.49
CA TYR A 489 12.63 15.31 -0.31
C TYR A 489 14.03 15.58 0.24
N LEU A 490 14.15 15.83 1.54
CA LEU A 490 15.45 15.99 2.21
C LEU A 490 15.98 14.65 2.74
N THR A 491 15.10 13.81 3.25
CA THR A 491 15.39 12.41 3.61
C THR A 491 14.10 11.59 3.67
N TRP A 492 14.22 10.28 3.46
CA TRP A 492 13.10 9.34 3.50
C TRP A 492 13.47 8.04 4.21
N VAL A 493 12.50 7.45 4.88
CA VAL A 493 12.58 6.12 5.49
C VAL A 493 11.30 5.36 5.18
N THR A 494 11.42 4.11 4.72
CA THR A 494 10.28 3.24 4.45
C THR A 494 10.41 1.89 5.15
N SER A 495 9.36 1.43 5.81
CA SER A 495 9.34 0.16 6.55
C SER A 495 8.23 -0.79 6.10
N GLY A 496 8.53 -2.07 5.92
CA GLY A 496 7.53 -3.09 5.61
C GLY A 496 6.94 -3.03 4.19
N THR A 497 7.59 -2.28 3.31
CA THR A 497 7.17 -2.13 1.90
C THR A 497 7.52 -3.39 1.11
N THR A 498 6.53 -3.93 0.38
CA THR A 498 6.62 -5.21 -0.36
C THR A 498 6.73 -5.03 -1.88
N ARG A 499 6.35 -3.86 -2.40
CA ARG A 499 6.44 -3.49 -3.81
C ARG A 499 7.15 -2.15 -3.91
N PHE A 500 8.05 -2.02 -4.88
CA PHE A 500 8.86 -0.83 -5.09
C PHE A 500 8.83 -0.41 -6.57
N PRO A 501 8.89 0.90 -6.88
CA PRO A 501 8.96 1.37 -8.26
C PRO A 501 10.23 0.89 -8.96
N ALA A 502 10.14 0.69 -10.28
CA ALA A 502 11.30 0.48 -11.14
C ALA A 502 12.15 1.75 -11.23
N ILE A 503 13.48 1.60 -11.28
CA ILE A 503 14.44 2.70 -11.25
C ILE A 503 15.13 2.85 -12.61
N THR A 504 15.22 4.07 -13.12
CA THR A 504 15.95 4.40 -14.34
C THR A 504 17.43 4.75 -14.04
N THR A 505 18.30 4.56 -15.02
CA THR A 505 19.75 4.81 -14.88
C THR A 505 20.06 6.29 -14.61
N ALA A 506 21.11 6.56 -13.83
CA ALA A 506 21.56 7.90 -13.42
C ALA A 506 20.61 8.69 -12.50
N MET A 507 19.57 8.04 -11.96
CA MET A 507 18.68 8.65 -10.96
C MET A 507 19.39 8.87 -9.62
N LYS A 508 19.42 10.12 -9.16
CA LYS A 508 19.91 10.53 -7.84
C LYS A 508 18.78 10.67 -6.84
N VAL A 509 18.92 10.06 -5.67
CA VAL A 509 17.96 10.16 -4.56
C VAL A 509 18.56 10.83 -3.32
N PRO A 510 17.77 11.55 -2.52
CA PRO A 510 18.20 12.06 -1.22
C PRO A 510 18.41 10.94 -0.18
N PRO A 511 19.09 11.23 0.94
CA PRO A 511 19.34 10.32 2.06
C PRO A 511 18.17 9.40 2.43
N GLY A 512 18.38 8.09 2.28
CA GLY A 512 17.31 7.09 2.29
C GLY A 512 17.55 5.89 3.19
N MET A 513 16.49 5.31 3.76
CA MET A 513 16.58 4.03 4.46
C MET A 513 15.39 3.10 4.19
N LEU A 514 15.72 1.87 3.81
CA LEU A 514 14.81 0.75 3.63
C LEU A 514 14.84 -0.12 4.89
N ILE A 515 13.69 -0.37 5.52
CA ILE A 515 13.56 -1.29 6.66
C ILE A 515 12.70 -2.49 6.26
N ALA A 516 13.23 -3.69 6.46
CA ALA A 516 12.54 -4.95 6.25
C ALA A 516 12.23 -5.63 7.60
N PRO A 517 11.00 -5.48 8.12
CA PRO A 517 10.53 -6.12 9.37
C PRO A 517 10.05 -7.58 9.21
N THR A 518 10.26 -8.20 8.04
CA THR A 518 10.11 -9.65 7.78
C THR A 518 11.05 -10.12 6.67
N GLU A 519 11.35 -11.42 6.64
CA GLU A 519 12.05 -12.10 5.54
C GLU A 519 11.37 -11.84 4.18
N ALA A 520 10.04 -11.93 4.12
CA ALA A 520 9.26 -11.68 2.90
C ALA A 520 9.40 -10.25 2.35
N GLN A 521 9.79 -9.29 3.18
CA GLN A 521 10.10 -7.90 2.79
C GLN A 521 11.60 -7.66 2.53
N TYR A 522 12.50 -8.49 3.10
CA TYR A 522 13.94 -8.34 2.93
C TYR A 522 14.37 -8.45 1.47
N ARG A 523 13.91 -9.47 0.75
CA ARG A 523 14.25 -9.70 -0.67
C ARG A 523 13.80 -8.55 -1.59
N PRO A 524 12.53 -8.07 -1.55
CA PRO A 524 12.13 -6.86 -2.27
C PRO A 524 12.96 -5.62 -1.92
N ALA A 525 13.24 -5.40 -0.62
CA ALA A 525 13.99 -4.22 -0.16
C ALA A 525 15.47 -4.27 -0.56
N LEU A 526 16.11 -5.44 -0.54
CA LEU A 526 17.48 -5.64 -1.02
C LEU A 526 17.59 -5.40 -2.53
N LEU A 527 16.68 -5.93 -3.33
CA LEU A 527 16.69 -5.70 -4.78
C LEU A 527 16.49 -4.22 -5.12
N HIS A 528 15.55 -3.52 -4.46
CA HIS A 528 15.36 -2.10 -4.68
C HIS A 528 16.56 -1.26 -4.18
N PHE A 529 17.20 -1.66 -3.07
CA PHE A 529 18.47 -1.08 -2.62
C PHE A 529 19.56 -1.23 -3.68
N GLU A 530 19.76 -2.44 -4.21
CA GLU A 530 20.74 -2.70 -5.28
C GLU A 530 20.42 -1.92 -6.57
N ASP A 531 19.15 -1.68 -6.89
CA ASP A 531 18.76 -0.90 -8.06
C ASP A 531 18.98 0.61 -7.81
N LEU A 532 18.74 1.14 -6.60
CA LEU A 532 19.08 2.52 -6.22
C LEU A 532 20.59 2.77 -6.30
N ARG A 533 21.39 1.87 -5.74
CA ARG A 533 22.87 1.91 -5.78
C ARG A 533 23.43 1.66 -7.19
N GLY A 534 22.67 0.96 -8.04
CA GLY A 534 22.97 0.71 -9.45
C GLY A 534 22.59 1.86 -10.41
N ALA A 535 21.70 2.75 -9.97
CA ALA A 535 21.33 3.96 -10.71
C ALA A 535 22.37 5.08 -10.53
N ASP A 536 22.82 5.32 -9.30
CA ASP A 536 24.00 6.14 -8.99
C ASP A 536 24.83 5.50 -7.85
N PRO A 537 26.12 5.16 -8.10
CA PRO A 537 27.07 4.64 -7.10
C PRO A 537 27.27 5.48 -5.84
N TYR A 538 26.80 6.72 -5.81
CA TYR A 538 26.88 7.65 -4.67
C TYR A 538 25.54 7.88 -3.97
N ASN A 539 24.44 7.24 -4.41
CA ASN A 539 23.13 7.36 -3.77
C ASN A 539 23.22 7.00 -2.26
N PRO A 540 22.95 7.93 -1.34
CA PRO A 540 23.17 7.78 0.10
C PRO A 540 22.02 6.99 0.73
N VAL A 541 21.99 5.67 0.51
CA VAL A 541 20.91 4.79 0.97
C VAL A 541 21.40 3.67 1.88
N CYS A 542 20.56 3.30 2.84
CA CYS A 542 20.76 2.24 3.83
C CYS A 542 19.69 1.14 3.70
N LEU A 543 20.05 -0.10 4.04
CA LEU A 543 19.12 -1.22 4.22
C LEU A 543 19.26 -1.79 5.63
N LEU A 544 18.16 -1.88 6.37
CA LEU A 544 18.06 -2.53 7.69
C LEU A 544 17.12 -3.73 7.59
N ALA A 545 17.69 -4.94 7.66
CA ALA A 545 16.96 -6.18 7.82
C ALA A 545 16.81 -6.48 9.32
N LEU A 546 15.57 -6.46 9.83
CA LEU A 546 15.29 -6.78 11.22
C LEU A 546 15.21 -8.31 11.44
N PRO A 547 15.52 -8.79 12.65
CA PRO A 547 15.39 -10.21 13.02
C PRO A 547 13.93 -10.67 13.05
N GLU A 548 13.73 -12.00 13.03
CA GLU A 548 12.42 -12.63 13.27
C GLU A 548 11.82 -12.16 14.61
N LYS A 549 12.64 -12.17 15.67
CA LYS A 549 12.30 -11.61 16.98
C LYS A 549 12.38 -10.08 16.91
N ARG A 550 11.34 -9.47 16.33
CA ARG A 550 11.25 -8.02 16.10
C ARG A 550 11.58 -7.20 17.35
N PRO A 551 12.42 -6.16 17.24
CA PRO A 551 12.65 -5.21 18.34
C PRO A 551 11.37 -4.41 18.66
N PRO A 552 11.26 -3.81 19.86
CA PRO A 552 10.12 -2.97 20.24
C PRO A 552 9.92 -1.79 19.27
N VAL A 553 8.67 -1.47 18.93
CA VAL A 553 8.34 -0.41 17.94
C VAL A 553 8.98 0.93 18.31
N ALA A 554 8.96 1.32 19.59
CA ALA A 554 9.60 2.55 20.08
C ALA A 554 11.12 2.60 19.83
N MET A 555 11.82 1.46 19.88
CA MET A 555 13.25 1.37 19.56
C MET A 555 13.50 1.60 18.07
N VAL A 556 12.67 1.01 17.20
CA VAL A 556 12.74 1.24 15.74
C VAL A 556 12.46 2.70 15.42
N GLU A 557 11.42 3.31 16.02
CA GLU A 557 11.09 4.72 15.78
C GLU A 557 12.13 5.69 16.35
N ALA A 558 12.75 5.39 17.49
CA ALA A 558 13.90 6.14 18.00
C ALA A 558 15.07 6.09 17.00
N TYR A 559 15.43 4.90 16.50
CA TYR A 559 16.46 4.74 15.47
C TYR A 559 16.13 5.49 14.17
N VAL A 560 14.86 5.48 13.72
CA VAL A 560 14.42 6.29 12.56
C VAL A 560 14.61 7.79 12.79
N ARG A 561 14.25 8.30 13.98
CA ARG A 561 14.46 9.72 14.34
C ARG A 561 15.94 10.09 14.38
N HIS A 562 16.80 9.22 14.89
CA HIS A 562 18.25 9.42 14.86
C HIS A 562 18.83 9.35 13.44
N PHE A 563 18.36 8.43 12.59
CA PHE A 563 18.76 8.37 11.18
C PHE A 563 18.42 9.69 10.45
N ILE A 564 17.19 10.19 10.61
CA ILE A 564 16.73 11.45 10.01
C ILE A 564 17.60 12.63 10.49
N ASP A 565 17.90 12.71 11.79
CA ASP A 565 18.80 13.75 12.32
C ASP A 565 20.19 13.70 11.68
N ALA A 566 20.81 12.53 11.69
CA ALA A 566 22.15 12.35 11.15
C ALA A 566 22.18 12.61 9.64
N ALA A 567 21.17 12.17 8.89
CA ALA A 567 21.04 12.38 7.45
C ALA A 567 20.94 13.86 7.04
N LEU A 568 20.41 14.72 7.91
CA LEU A 568 20.19 16.14 7.64
C LEU A 568 21.26 17.07 8.22
N THR A 569 22.01 16.62 9.23
CA THR A 569 22.95 17.47 9.98
C THR A 569 24.42 17.08 9.83
N THR A 570 24.73 15.87 9.39
CA THR A 570 26.11 15.35 9.44
C THR A 570 26.97 15.87 8.28
N LYS A 571 28.22 16.26 8.57
CA LYS A 571 29.22 16.61 7.54
C LYS A 571 29.69 15.36 6.81
N LYS A 572 29.95 15.48 5.50
CA LYS A 572 30.31 14.37 4.60
C LYS A 572 31.47 13.49 5.11
N ASP A 573 32.39 14.05 5.88
CA ASP A 573 33.59 13.37 6.42
C ASP A 573 33.26 12.30 7.48
N PHE A 574 32.08 12.37 8.11
CA PHE A 574 31.60 11.40 9.09
C PHE A 574 30.74 10.29 8.47
N HIS A 575 30.36 10.43 7.19
CA HIS A 575 29.65 9.38 6.46
C HIS A 575 30.49 8.09 6.43
N ARG A 576 29.82 6.94 6.56
CA ARG A 576 30.46 5.62 6.45
C ARG A 576 29.79 4.82 5.35
N TRP A 577 30.62 4.16 4.55
CA TRP A 577 30.19 3.11 3.64
C TRP A 577 30.69 1.80 4.25
N VAL A 578 29.79 0.82 4.41
CA VAL A 578 30.18 -0.54 4.79
C VAL A 578 29.48 -1.55 3.89
N HIS A 579 30.18 -2.63 3.60
CA HIS A 579 29.66 -3.75 2.85
C HIS A 579 28.52 -4.41 3.62
N LEU A 580 27.42 -4.75 2.93
CA LEU A 580 26.18 -5.20 3.54
C LEU A 580 26.30 -6.52 4.31
N HIS A 581 27.27 -7.39 4.02
CA HIS A 581 27.27 -8.75 4.57
C HIS A 581 28.33 -8.99 5.65
N ASP A 582 29.57 -8.52 5.46
CA ASP A 582 30.69 -8.67 6.42
C ASP A 582 30.97 -7.40 7.25
N LEU A 583 30.29 -6.29 6.94
CA LEU A 583 30.41 -4.98 7.59
C LEU A 583 31.78 -4.30 7.41
N ALA A 584 32.59 -4.75 6.45
CA ALA A 584 33.88 -4.16 6.13
C ALA A 584 33.71 -2.78 5.44
N PRO A 585 34.59 -1.80 5.71
CA PRO A 585 34.67 -0.60 4.88
C PRO A 585 35.18 -0.97 3.46
N PRO A 586 34.84 -0.19 2.41
CA PRO A 586 35.38 -0.42 1.08
C PRO A 586 36.91 -0.35 1.10
N SER A 587 37.56 -1.25 0.36
CA SER A 587 39.01 -1.34 0.36
C SER A 587 39.64 -0.05 -0.20
N ARG A 588 40.71 0.43 0.44
CA ARG A 588 41.43 1.63 -0.02
C ARG A 588 42.19 1.42 -1.35
N SER A 589 42.38 0.17 -1.77
CA SER A 589 43.06 -0.20 -3.02
C SER A 589 42.07 -0.22 -4.19
N MET A 590 41.79 0.95 -4.78
CA MET A 590 40.84 1.11 -5.89
C MET A 590 41.26 0.48 -7.25
N THR A 591 42.25 -0.42 -7.27
CA THR A 591 42.63 -1.21 -8.45
C THR A 591 41.50 -2.12 -8.93
N VAL A 592 40.63 -2.57 -8.01
CA VAL A 592 39.31 -3.11 -8.33
C VAL A 592 38.29 -2.22 -7.62
N ARG A 593 37.41 -1.55 -8.37
CA ARG A 593 36.30 -0.80 -7.78
C ARG A 593 35.28 -1.80 -7.22
N PRO A 594 34.94 -1.77 -5.91
CA PRO A 594 33.90 -2.64 -5.36
C PRO A 594 32.54 -2.34 -6.02
N ASP A 595 31.65 -3.33 -6.20
CA ASP A 595 30.30 -3.05 -6.70
C ASP A 595 29.57 -2.14 -5.68
N PRO A 596 29.24 -0.88 -6.03
CA PRO A 596 28.55 0.04 -5.13
C PRO A 596 27.22 -0.52 -4.61
N LYS A 597 26.59 -1.46 -5.34
CA LYS A 597 25.37 -2.18 -4.92
C LYS A 597 25.52 -2.96 -3.63
N GLN A 598 26.73 -3.36 -3.26
CA GLN A 598 26.97 -4.15 -2.06
C GLN A 598 27.22 -3.27 -0.81
N TYR A 599 27.32 -1.94 -0.95
CA TYR A 599 27.71 -1.03 0.14
C TYR A 599 26.55 -0.12 0.58
N ALA A 600 26.21 -0.18 1.86
CA ALA A 600 25.23 0.70 2.51
C ALA A 600 25.88 1.97 3.06
N TRP A 601 25.17 3.09 2.91
CA TRP A 601 25.53 4.38 3.45
C TRP A 601 24.99 4.57 4.87
N PHE A 602 25.82 5.11 5.74
CA PHE A 602 25.45 5.55 7.08
C PHE A 602 25.87 7.02 7.23
N PRO A 603 24.97 7.92 7.67
CA PRO A 603 25.32 9.32 7.86
C PRO A 603 26.38 9.52 8.95
N SER A 604 26.35 8.73 10.03
CA SER A 604 27.31 8.84 11.14
C SER A 604 27.69 7.46 11.74
N PRO A 605 28.79 7.37 12.52
CA PRO A 605 29.21 6.15 13.21
C PRO A 605 28.16 5.62 14.21
N GLU A 606 27.39 6.50 14.84
CA GLU A 606 26.40 6.15 15.87
C GLU A 606 25.19 5.43 15.24
N ILE A 607 24.76 5.87 14.05
CA ILE A 607 23.72 5.17 13.27
C ILE A 607 24.21 3.78 12.85
N LEU A 608 25.48 3.66 12.43
CA LEU A 608 26.10 2.36 12.13
C LEU A 608 26.20 1.47 13.39
N GLY A 609 26.40 2.04 14.57
CA GLY A 609 26.35 1.32 15.86
C GLY A 609 24.98 0.72 16.13
N MET A 610 23.94 1.56 16.21
CA MET A 610 22.56 1.10 16.45
C MET A 610 22.06 0.14 15.37
N TRP A 611 22.45 0.33 14.11
CA TRP A 611 22.11 -0.60 13.03
C TRP A 611 22.76 -1.98 13.22
N LYS A 612 23.99 -2.04 13.75
CA LYS A 612 24.65 -3.33 14.08
C LYS A 612 23.91 -4.04 15.20
N GLU A 613 23.55 -3.33 16.27
CA GLU A 613 22.77 -3.87 17.39
C GLU A 613 21.40 -4.41 16.93
N LEU A 614 20.66 -3.62 16.14
CA LEU A 614 19.37 -4.02 15.55
C LEU A 614 19.47 -5.19 14.58
N ARG A 615 20.65 -5.48 14.02
CA ARG A 615 20.88 -6.54 13.03
C ARG A 615 21.59 -7.77 13.59
N GLN A 616 22.29 -7.71 14.73
CA GLN A 616 23.06 -8.84 15.27
C GLN A 616 22.19 -10.05 15.66
N ALA A 617 20.86 -9.89 15.75
CA ALA A 617 19.90 -10.97 15.94
C ALA A 617 19.38 -11.59 14.62
N THR A 618 19.78 -11.08 13.45
CA THR A 618 19.38 -11.58 12.14
C THR A 618 20.43 -12.57 11.64
N GLU A 619 20.08 -13.86 11.46
CA GLU A 619 21.02 -14.86 10.95
C GLU A 619 21.60 -14.44 9.59
N ALA A 620 22.90 -14.71 9.39
CA ALA A 620 23.55 -14.44 8.12
C ALA A 620 22.93 -15.31 7.02
N THR A 621 22.45 -14.69 5.93
CA THR A 621 21.93 -15.42 4.77
C THR A 621 22.93 -16.50 4.33
N PRO A 622 22.53 -17.79 4.25
CA PRO A 622 23.43 -18.86 3.87
C PRO A 622 24.19 -18.55 2.58
N LEU A 623 25.45 -18.98 2.49
CA LEU A 623 26.19 -18.93 1.23
C LEU A 623 25.61 -19.94 0.24
N PRO A 624 25.60 -19.65 -1.08
CA PRO A 624 25.07 -20.57 -2.09
C PRO A 624 25.90 -21.85 -2.12
N VAL A 625 25.21 -23.00 -2.12
CA VAL A 625 25.86 -24.31 -2.16
C VAL A 625 26.28 -24.60 -3.60
N ILE A 626 27.58 -24.69 -3.85
CA ILE A 626 28.16 -25.01 -5.16
C ILE A 626 28.76 -26.42 -5.12
N ALA A 627 28.30 -27.30 -5.99
CA ALA A 627 28.70 -28.70 -6.06
C ALA A 627 29.20 -29.08 -7.46
N LYS A 628 30.36 -29.75 -7.55
CA LYS A 628 30.84 -30.39 -8.78
C LYS A 628 30.34 -31.83 -8.85
N ARG A 629 29.83 -32.24 -10.02
CA ARG A 629 29.50 -33.62 -10.36
C ARG A 629 30.18 -34.00 -11.66
N ALA A 630 30.84 -35.15 -11.69
CA ALA A 630 31.47 -35.70 -12.87
C ALA A 630 30.77 -37.01 -13.25
N TYR A 631 30.40 -37.15 -14.52
CA TYR A 631 29.75 -38.34 -15.04
C TYR A 631 30.56 -38.86 -16.22
N LYS A 632 31.03 -40.12 -16.12
CA LYS A 632 31.71 -40.78 -17.24
C LYS A 632 30.79 -40.84 -18.46
N THR A 633 31.33 -40.51 -19.63
CA THR A 633 30.60 -40.55 -20.91
C THR A 633 31.20 -41.61 -21.84
N LYS A 634 30.48 -41.97 -22.92
CA LYS A 634 30.99 -42.85 -23.99
C LYS A 634 31.86 -42.11 -25.04
N ILE A 635 32.11 -40.81 -24.88
CA ILE A 635 32.80 -39.98 -25.88
C ILE A 635 34.30 -39.93 -25.53
N PRO A 636 35.21 -40.45 -26.38
CA PRO A 636 36.64 -40.49 -26.08
C PRO A 636 37.26 -39.11 -25.82
N GLU A 637 36.79 -38.07 -26.52
CA GLU A 637 37.25 -36.69 -26.33
C GLU A 637 36.72 -36.01 -25.06
N VAL A 638 35.60 -36.50 -24.51
CA VAL A 638 34.96 -35.95 -23.30
C VAL A 638 34.69 -37.09 -22.31
N PRO A 639 35.74 -37.73 -21.76
CA PRO A 639 35.58 -38.94 -20.95
C PRO A 639 34.78 -38.71 -19.66
N GLU A 640 34.74 -37.47 -19.16
CA GLU A 640 33.88 -37.05 -18.05
C GLU A 640 33.13 -35.75 -18.37
N LEU A 641 31.80 -35.79 -18.36
CA LEU A 641 30.97 -34.61 -18.33
C LEU A 641 30.96 -34.02 -16.92
N LYS A 642 31.47 -32.80 -16.77
CA LYS A 642 31.50 -32.05 -15.51
C LYS A 642 30.34 -31.07 -15.45
N LEU A 643 29.38 -31.32 -14.55
CA LEU A 643 28.28 -30.41 -14.23
C LEU A 643 28.57 -29.71 -12.90
N PHE A 644 28.47 -28.39 -12.89
CA PHE A 644 28.57 -27.55 -11.69
C PHE A 644 27.19 -27.05 -11.32
N VAL A 645 26.71 -27.42 -10.14
CA VAL A 645 25.37 -27.12 -9.63
C VAL A 645 25.49 -26.03 -8.58
N ARG A 646 24.65 -25.00 -8.64
CA ARG A 646 24.53 -23.94 -7.62
C ARG A 646 23.11 -23.89 -7.11
N ILE A 647 22.93 -24.05 -5.79
CA ILE A 647 21.66 -23.81 -5.09
C ILE A 647 21.75 -22.41 -4.43
N PRO A 648 20.81 -21.49 -4.70
CA PRO A 648 20.75 -20.19 -4.02
C PRO A 648 20.71 -20.35 -2.49
N GLY A 649 21.58 -19.61 -1.81
CA GLY A 649 21.55 -19.51 -0.35
C GLY A 649 20.40 -18.65 0.19
N THR A 650 19.69 -17.95 -0.71
CA THR A 650 18.50 -17.13 -0.41
C THR A 650 17.19 -17.95 -0.37
N LEU A 651 17.26 -19.28 -0.33
CA LEU A 651 16.10 -20.17 -0.19
C LEU A 651 15.93 -20.54 1.29
N ALA A 652 14.71 -20.45 1.80
CA ALA A 652 14.40 -20.85 3.17
C ALA A 652 14.72 -22.34 3.39
N LYS A 653 15.04 -22.72 4.64
CA LYS A 653 15.51 -24.08 4.98
C LYS A 653 14.47 -25.16 4.60
N GLY A 654 14.74 -25.89 3.52
CA GLY A 654 13.85 -26.93 2.97
C GLY A 654 13.00 -26.50 1.78
N GLN A 655 13.02 -25.21 1.40
CA GLN A 655 12.41 -24.72 0.17
C GLN A 655 13.13 -25.28 -1.05
N LYS A 656 12.36 -25.83 -2.02
CA LYS A 656 12.91 -26.27 -3.30
C LYS A 656 13.17 -25.06 -4.22
N PRO A 657 14.20 -25.10 -5.09
CA PRO A 657 14.36 -24.13 -6.16
C PRO A 657 13.18 -24.14 -7.14
N ASN A 658 12.84 -22.98 -7.68
CA ASN A 658 11.72 -22.71 -8.59
C ASN A 658 12.00 -23.12 -10.05
N GLY A 659 12.80 -24.18 -10.26
CA GLY A 659 13.32 -24.60 -11.57
C GLY A 659 14.83 -24.39 -11.72
N ILE A 660 15.32 -24.50 -12.97
CA ILE A 660 16.74 -24.52 -13.30
C ILE A 660 17.09 -23.48 -14.38
N LEU A 661 18.17 -22.73 -14.17
CA LEU A 661 18.87 -21.95 -15.18
C LEU A 661 20.16 -22.66 -15.60
N CYS A 662 20.11 -23.32 -16.75
CA CYS A 662 21.26 -23.92 -17.40
C CYS A 662 22.11 -22.81 -18.07
N PHE A 663 23.43 -22.87 -17.89
CA PHE A 663 24.37 -21.95 -18.52
C PHE A 663 25.53 -22.71 -19.16
N CYS A 664 25.82 -22.49 -20.44
CA CYS A 664 26.98 -23.08 -21.10
C CYS A 664 27.83 -22.05 -21.85
N THR A 665 29.15 -22.21 -21.73
CA THR A 665 30.14 -21.32 -22.32
C THR A 665 31.47 -22.05 -22.48
N TRP A 666 32.34 -21.51 -23.31
CA TRP A 666 33.73 -21.96 -23.40
C TRP A 666 34.55 -21.26 -22.32
N GLN A 667 35.28 -22.01 -21.50
CA GLN A 667 36.30 -21.49 -20.60
C GLN A 667 37.58 -22.32 -20.76
N GLN A 668 38.74 -21.69 -20.56
CA GLN A 668 40.01 -22.41 -20.52
C GLN A 668 40.13 -23.33 -19.29
N GLU A 669 39.44 -23.00 -18.19
CA GLU A 669 39.44 -23.77 -16.95
C GLU A 669 38.04 -23.91 -16.32
N ASP A 670 37.81 -25.03 -15.63
CA ASP A 670 36.66 -25.27 -14.74
C ASP A 670 36.54 -24.18 -13.63
N THR A 671 37.68 -23.62 -13.20
CA THR A 671 37.80 -22.62 -12.12
C THR A 671 37.01 -21.35 -12.42
N SER A 672 37.05 -20.86 -13.67
CA SER A 672 36.34 -19.67 -14.12
C SER A 672 34.81 -19.84 -14.05
N LEU A 673 34.28 -21.04 -14.34
CA LEU A 673 32.85 -21.33 -14.16
C LEU A 673 32.46 -21.29 -12.68
N VAL A 674 33.27 -21.92 -11.80
CA VAL A 674 33.02 -21.91 -10.36
C VAL A 674 33.10 -20.49 -9.78
N ASN A 675 34.06 -19.68 -10.23
CA ASN A 675 34.18 -18.28 -9.82
C ASN A 675 33.01 -17.43 -10.34
N ARG A 676 32.50 -17.69 -11.56
CA ARG A 676 31.28 -17.06 -12.07
C ARG A 676 30.04 -17.44 -11.25
N LEU A 677 29.88 -18.71 -10.84
CA LEU A 677 28.80 -19.14 -9.95
C LEU A 677 28.88 -18.53 -8.52
N LYS A 678 30.09 -18.21 -8.05
CA LYS A 678 30.31 -17.49 -6.78
C LYS A 678 30.04 -16.00 -6.89
N SER A 679 30.19 -15.42 -8.09
CA SER A 679 30.03 -13.98 -8.31
C SER A 679 28.59 -13.56 -8.04
N THR A 680 28.39 -12.80 -6.98
CA THR A 680 27.15 -12.07 -6.73
C THR A 680 26.84 -11.09 -7.86
N ASP A 681 27.86 -10.62 -8.60
CA ASP A 681 27.73 -9.52 -9.56
C ASP A 681 27.33 -9.95 -10.99
N ASP A 682 27.32 -11.26 -11.26
CA ASP A 682 26.87 -11.80 -12.54
C ASP A 682 25.35 -11.69 -12.71
N TYR A 683 24.88 -11.21 -13.87
CA TYR A 683 23.46 -10.94 -14.12
C TYR A 683 22.57 -12.20 -14.16
N LEU A 684 23.13 -13.37 -14.52
CA LEU A 684 22.42 -14.65 -14.48
C LEU A 684 22.37 -15.21 -13.06
N VAL A 685 23.41 -14.96 -12.25
CA VAL A 685 23.39 -15.27 -10.81
C VAL A 685 22.37 -14.37 -10.09
N LYS A 686 22.36 -13.05 -10.34
CA LYS A 686 21.34 -12.13 -9.80
C LYS A 686 19.93 -12.55 -10.23
N LEU A 687 19.73 -12.97 -11.48
CA LEU A 687 18.46 -13.55 -11.95
C LEU A 687 18.09 -14.84 -11.21
N ALA A 688 19.02 -15.79 -11.09
CA ALA A 688 18.78 -17.07 -10.43
C ALA A 688 18.43 -16.89 -8.95
N ASP A 689 19.16 -16.05 -8.21
CA ASP A 689 18.82 -15.72 -6.82
C ASP A 689 17.47 -15.00 -6.74
N ARG A 690 17.22 -13.97 -7.57
CA ARG A 690 15.95 -13.21 -7.63
C ARG A 690 14.73 -14.06 -7.98
N GLN A 691 14.89 -15.14 -8.75
CA GLN A 691 13.81 -16.06 -9.13
C GLN A 691 13.80 -17.37 -8.32
N GLY A 692 14.81 -17.61 -7.48
CA GLY A 692 14.95 -18.81 -6.65
C GLY A 692 15.32 -20.07 -7.44
N LEU A 693 16.07 -19.93 -8.54
CA LEU A 693 16.43 -21.02 -9.46
C LEU A 693 17.73 -21.70 -9.03
N ALA A 694 17.81 -23.02 -9.17
CA ALA A 694 19.10 -23.69 -9.23
C ALA A 694 19.81 -23.28 -10.53
N MET A 695 21.14 -23.19 -10.52
CA MET A 695 21.92 -23.08 -11.77
C MET A 695 22.68 -24.37 -12.03
N VAL A 696 22.77 -24.77 -13.29
CA VAL A 696 23.65 -25.86 -13.73
C VAL A 696 24.52 -25.36 -14.88
N THR A 697 25.83 -25.52 -14.78
CA THR A 697 26.76 -25.10 -15.85
C THR A 697 27.82 -26.16 -16.16
N TRP A 698 28.31 -26.14 -17.39
CA TRP A 698 29.36 -27.01 -17.89
C TRP A 698 30.23 -26.27 -18.91
N ASN A 699 31.47 -26.72 -19.05
CA ASN A 699 32.42 -26.16 -20.00
C ASN A 699 32.18 -26.76 -21.40
N THR A 700 32.31 -25.96 -22.45
CA THR A 700 32.22 -26.40 -23.85
C THR A 700 33.58 -26.50 -24.56
N ALA A 701 34.68 -26.46 -23.80
CA ALA A 701 36.04 -26.66 -24.32
C ALA A 701 36.29 -28.08 -24.83
N ASP A 702 35.90 -29.10 -24.06
CA ASP A 702 36.43 -30.46 -24.20
C ASP A 702 36.00 -31.15 -25.52
N LEU A 703 34.77 -30.92 -26.01
CA LEU A 703 34.26 -31.54 -27.26
C LEU A 703 34.89 -30.96 -28.55
N LEU A 704 35.52 -29.78 -28.49
CA LEU A 704 36.02 -29.07 -29.66
C LEU A 704 37.48 -28.64 -29.46
N SER A 705 38.39 -29.53 -29.86
CA SER A 705 39.84 -29.32 -29.92
C SER A 705 40.20 -27.87 -30.28
N PRO A 706 41.02 -27.16 -29.48
CA PRO A 706 41.35 -25.75 -29.72
C PRO A 706 41.93 -25.44 -31.11
N LYS A 707 42.48 -26.45 -31.81
CA LYS A 707 43.03 -26.33 -33.17
C LYS A 707 41.97 -26.27 -34.27
N VAL A 708 40.74 -26.70 -34.02
CA VAL A 708 39.65 -26.76 -35.02
C VAL A 708 39.04 -25.37 -35.20
N LYS A 709 39.32 -24.73 -36.34
CA LYS A 709 38.65 -23.50 -36.77
C LYS A 709 37.29 -23.85 -37.38
N ILE A 710 36.21 -23.43 -36.70
CA ILE A 710 34.82 -23.77 -37.05
C ILE A 710 34.44 -23.34 -38.49
N TYR A 711 35.03 -22.26 -39.00
CA TYR A 711 34.78 -21.73 -40.35
C TYR A 711 35.46 -22.53 -41.48
N ASN A 712 36.28 -23.53 -41.15
CA ASN A 712 37.05 -24.34 -42.09
C ASN A 712 36.73 -25.85 -41.98
N LEU A 713 35.52 -26.19 -41.51
CA LEU A 713 35.05 -27.58 -41.48
C LEU A 713 34.74 -28.05 -42.90
N THR A 714 35.24 -29.23 -43.27
CA THR A 714 34.78 -29.96 -44.46
C THR A 714 33.45 -30.68 -44.14
N PRO A 715 32.66 -31.12 -45.14
CA PRO A 715 31.40 -31.83 -44.89
C PRO A 715 31.56 -33.08 -44.00
N GLU A 716 32.68 -33.79 -44.10
CA GLU A 716 33.00 -34.97 -43.29
C GLU A 716 33.26 -34.58 -41.83
N ASN A 717 33.99 -33.48 -41.62
CA ASN A 717 34.26 -32.93 -40.29
C ASN A 717 33.00 -32.33 -39.65
N GLU A 718 32.09 -31.76 -40.43
CA GLU A 718 30.77 -31.33 -39.93
C GLU A 718 29.90 -32.54 -39.54
N ALA A 719 29.88 -33.59 -40.37
CA ALA A 719 29.13 -34.82 -40.08
C ALA A 719 29.69 -35.63 -38.89
N ASP A 720 31.01 -35.65 -38.68
CA ASP A 720 31.64 -36.19 -37.46
C ASP A 720 31.24 -35.37 -36.22
N LEU A 721 31.32 -34.05 -36.32
CA LEU A 721 30.97 -33.15 -35.23
C LEU A 721 29.48 -33.21 -34.86
N GLU A 722 28.59 -33.39 -35.84
CA GLU A 722 27.14 -33.55 -35.60
C GLU A 722 26.82 -34.88 -34.89
N LYS A 723 27.56 -35.97 -35.20
CA LYS A 723 27.49 -37.23 -34.45
C LYS A 723 27.95 -37.03 -33.00
N LYS A 724 29.05 -36.29 -32.80
CA LYS A 724 29.59 -35.97 -31.47
C LYS A 724 28.66 -35.08 -30.65
N PHE A 725 27.96 -34.13 -31.28
CA PHE A 725 26.89 -33.36 -30.63
C PHE A 725 25.69 -34.22 -30.23
N THR A 726 25.31 -35.21 -31.03
CA THR A 726 24.25 -36.17 -30.66
C THR A 726 24.66 -37.02 -29.45
N ALA A 727 25.86 -37.61 -29.47
CA ALA A 727 26.37 -38.39 -28.33
C ALA A 727 26.52 -37.52 -27.07
N PHE A 728 27.01 -36.28 -27.20
CA PHE A 728 27.09 -35.33 -26.09
C PHE A 728 25.70 -34.98 -25.55
N GLY A 729 24.71 -34.80 -26.42
CA GLY A 729 23.33 -34.52 -26.03
C GLY A 729 22.73 -35.62 -25.16
N GLU A 730 22.94 -36.89 -25.51
CA GLU A 730 22.47 -38.02 -24.71
C GLU A 730 23.14 -38.09 -23.33
N GLU A 731 24.47 -37.96 -23.29
CA GLU A 731 25.22 -38.04 -22.03
C GLU A 731 25.00 -36.81 -21.14
N TRP A 732 24.78 -35.63 -21.74
CA TRP A 732 24.30 -34.43 -21.07
C TRP A 732 22.93 -34.65 -20.43
N ARG A 733 21.97 -35.19 -21.19
CA ARG A 733 20.62 -35.50 -20.71
C ARG A 733 20.66 -36.52 -19.56
N ASN A 734 21.53 -37.51 -19.64
CA ASN A 734 21.74 -38.51 -18.59
C ASN A 734 22.38 -37.90 -17.32
N GLY A 735 23.37 -37.02 -17.47
CA GLY A 735 24.00 -36.30 -16.35
C GLY A 735 23.04 -35.33 -15.66
N ILE A 736 22.28 -34.57 -16.44
CA ILE A 736 21.26 -33.63 -15.95
C ILE A 736 20.17 -34.36 -15.16
N LYS A 737 19.67 -35.51 -15.63
CA LYS A 737 18.69 -36.30 -14.87
C LYS A 737 19.23 -36.77 -13.51
N LYS A 738 20.50 -37.16 -13.44
CA LYS A 738 21.17 -37.53 -12.17
C LYS A 738 21.27 -36.33 -11.23
N VAL A 739 21.67 -35.15 -11.73
CA VAL A 739 21.67 -33.89 -10.96
C VAL A 739 20.27 -33.53 -10.46
N CYS A 740 19.24 -33.60 -11.30
CA CYS A 740 17.88 -33.25 -10.92
C CYS A 740 17.34 -34.19 -9.84
N SER A 741 17.60 -35.50 -9.96
CA SER A 741 17.26 -36.48 -8.93
C SER A 741 17.98 -36.23 -7.61
N GLU A 742 19.29 -35.98 -7.63
CA GLU A 742 20.12 -35.74 -6.44
C GLU A 742 19.69 -34.47 -5.68
N PHE A 743 19.49 -33.36 -6.40
CA PHE A 743 19.14 -32.06 -5.82
C PHE A 743 17.63 -31.82 -5.73
N LYS A 744 16.80 -32.83 -6.05
CA LYS A 744 15.31 -32.80 -5.99
C LYS A 744 14.67 -31.71 -6.87
N LEU A 745 15.28 -31.44 -8.03
CA LEU A 745 14.88 -30.46 -9.05
C LEU A 745 14.02 -31.11 -10.14
N GLU A 746 13.38 -30.28 -10.98
CA GLU A 746 12.61 -30.71 -12.16
C GLU A 746 13.54 -30.95 -13.36
N ASP A 747 13.39 -32.07 -14.11
CA ASP A 747 14.23 -32.40 -15.28
C ASP A 747 13.69 -31.85 -16.62
N SER A 748 12.75 -30.90 -16.55
CA SER A 748 12.09 -30.22 -17.68
C SER A 748 11.75 -28.77 -17.34
N GLY A 749 11.27 -28.00 -18.34
CA GLY A 749 10.92 -26.58 -18.15
C GLY A 749 12.10 -25.66 -17.82
N MET A 750 13.33 -26.06 -18.16
CA MET A 750 14.55 -25.32 -17.83
C MET A 750 14.70 -24.05 -18.66
N LEU A 751 15.38 -23.06 -18.10
CA LEU A 751 15.93 -21.93 -18.86
C LEU A 751 17.35 -22.31 -19.33
N LEU A 752 17.75 -21.90 -20.53
CA LEU A 752 19.08 -22.20 -21.08
C LEU A 752 19.72 -20.96 -21.70
N TYR A 753 20.84 -20.50 -21.15
CA TYR A 753 21.70 -19.50 -21.77
C TYR A 753 22.97 -20.12 -22.34
N GLY A 754 23.27 -19.81 -23.60
CA GLY A 754 24.52 -20.18 -24.26
C GLY A 754 25.19 -18.98 -24.92
N VAL A 755 26.50 -18.81 -24.71
CA VAL A 755 27.31 -17.74 -25.33
C VAL A 755 28.49 -18.29 -26.13
N SER A 756 28.78 -17.70 -27.30
CA SER A 756 29.88 -18.13 -28.19
C SER A 756 29.73 -19.61 -28.59
N ARG A 757 30.77 -20.45 -28.44
CA ARG A 757 30.65 -21.92 -28.57
C ARG A 757 29.52 -22.50 -27.71
N GLY A 758 29.25 -21.90 -26.54
CA GLY A 758 28.10 -22.23 -25.69
C GLY A 758 26.74 -21.99 -26.37
N ALA A 759 26.60 -20.96 -27.20
CA ALA A 759 25.37 -20.71 -27.95
C ALA A 759 25.09 -21.83 -28.97
N ARG A 760 26.15 -22.33 -29.64
CA ARG A 760 26.05 -23.51 -30.52
C ARG A 760 25.62 -24.75 -29.74
N PHE A 761 26.24 -25.02 -28.59
CA PHE A 761 25.81 -26.12 -27.70
C PHE A 761 24.35 -25.97 -27.25
N ALA A 762 23.93 -24.76 -26.88
CA ALA A 762 22.58 -24.50 -26.42
C ALA A 762 21.56 -24.85 -27.51
N HIS A 763 21.74 -24.34 -28.74
CA HIS A 763 20.92 -24.68 -29.91
C HIS A 763 20.95 -26.19 -30.23
N GLN A 764 22.14 -26.79 -30.27
CA GLN A 764 22.33 -28.21 -30.62
C GLN A 764 21.63 -29.15 -29.63
N ILE A 765 21.59 -28.81 -28.33
CA ILE A 765 20.91 -29.58 -27.29
C ILE A 765 19.40 -29.29 -27.27
N SER A 766 18.99 -28.02 -27.38
CA SER A 766 17.57 -27.65 -27.33
C SER A 766 16.78 -28.07 -28.56
N MET A 767 17.39 -28.19 -29.75
CA MET A 767 16.70 -28.78 -30.92
C MET A 767 16.49 -30.29 -30.79
N ARG A 768 17.39 -31.00 -30.08
CA ARG A 768 17.29 -32.45 -29.82
C ARG A 768 16.32 -32.80 -28.70
N TYR A 769 16.27 -31.99 -27.65
CA TYR A 769 15.44 -32.22 -26.46
C TYR A 769 14.62 -30.99 -26.05
N PRO A 770 13.83 -30.38 -26.96
CA PRO A 770 13.13 -29.11 -26.69
C PRO A 770 12.16 -29.19 -25.51
N THR A 771 11.56 -30.37 -25.27
CA THR A 771 10.67 -30.62 -24.13
C THR A 771 11.35 -30.48 -22.77
N GLN A 772 12.68 -30.39 -22.70
CA GLN A 772 13.39 -30.07 -21.46
C GLN A 772 13.48 -28.55 -21.19
N PHE A 773 13.18 -27.69 -22.17
CA PHE A 773 13.43 -26.25 -22.09
C PHE A 773 12.15 -25.44 -22.23
N LEU A 774 11.91 -24.58 -21.25
CA LEU A 774 10.91 -23.52 -21.28
C LEU A 774 11.36 -22.37 -22.19
N ALA A 775 12.63 -21.94 -22.05
CA ALA A 775 13.18 -20.84 -22.82
C ALA A 775 14.69 -21.00 -23.08
N VAL A 776 15.14 -20.62 -24.27
CA VAL A 776 16.53 -20.68 -24.72
C VAL A 776 16.97 -19.30 -25.18
N HIS A 777 18.15 -18.86 -24.72
CA HIS A 777 18.81 -17.65 -25.20
C HIS A 777 20.20 -18.01 -25.77
N THR A 778 20.39 -17.75 -27.06
CA THR A 778 21.70 -17.85 -27.72
C THR A 778 22.32 -16.46 -27.91
N HIS A 779 23.61 -16.32 -27.60
CA HIS A 779 24.35 -15.08 -27.76
C HIS A 779 25.67 -15.28 -28.52
N ILE A 780 25.91 -14.48 -29.56
CA ILE A 780 27.10 -14.54 -30.46
C ILE A 780 27.42 -15.96 -30.92
N GLY A 781 26.38 -16.69 -31.34
CA GLY A 781 26.45 -18.10 -31.75
C GLY A 781 26.71 -18.29 -33.24
N ASN A 782 27.25 -19.46 -33.59
CA ASN A 782 27.48 -19.88 -34.97
C ASN A 782 27.01 -21.33 -35.22
N LEU A 783 26.81 -21.67 -36.49
CA LEU A 783 26.34 -22.95 -37.02
C LEU A 783 25.04 -23.46 -36.39
N TYR A 784 23.94 -22.79 -36.75
CA TYR A 784 22.56 -23.19 -36.48
C TYR A 784 22.04 -24.21 -37.52
N ASN A 785 22.87 -25.22 -37.84
CA ASN A 785 22.68 -26.18 -38.92
C ASN A 785 21.61 -27.27 -38.63
N VAL A 786 21.27 -27.52 -37.36
CA VAL A 786 20.27 -28.52 -36.95
C VAL A 786 18.88 -28.17 -37.52
N PRO A 787 18.13 -29.14 -38.09
CA PRO A 787 16.73 -28.96 -38.47
C PRO A 787 15.85 -28.57 -37.28
N ILE A 788 14.88 -27.69 -37.52
CA ILE A 788 13.90 -27.27 -36.51
C ILE A 788 12.89 -28.41 -36.30
N THR A 789 12.83 -28.92 -35.07
CA THR A 789 11.86 -29.97 -34.67
C THR A 789 10.48 -29.35 -34.40
N LYS A 790 9.40 -30.13 -34.57
CA LYS A 790 8.02 -29.62 -34.32
C LYS A 790 7.85 -29.24 -32.85
N GLU A 791 8.53 -29.97 -31.98
CA GLU A 791 8.51 -29.86 -30.53
C GLU A 791 9.20 -28.58 -30.05
N ALA A 792 10.18 -28.05 -30.81
CA ALA A 792 10.87 -26.79 -30.51
C ALA A 792 9.94 -25.55 -30.56
N ARG A 793 8.76 -25.67 -31.19
CA ARG A 793 7.70 -24.65 -31.14
C ARG A 793 7.13 -24.44 -29.73
N ASN A 794 7.37 -25.38 -28.80
CA ASN A 794 6.95 -25.26 -27.39
C ASN A 794 8.00 -24.57 -26.49
N THR A 795 9.17 -24.22 -27.04
CA THR A 795 10.26 -23.54 -26.33
C THR A 795 10.33 -22.09 -26.80
N LEU A 796 10.42 -21.14 -25.87
CA LEU A 796 10.62 -19.72 -26.18
C LEU A 796 12.07 -19.47 -26.60
N TRP A 797 12.31 -18.60 -27.58
CA TRP A 797 13.66 -18.28 -28.04
C TRP A 797 13.98 -16.79 -27.99
N LEU A 798 15.20 -16.48 -27.54
CA LEU A 798 15.86 -15.21 -27.75
C LEU A 798 17.18 -15.48 -28.49
N VAL A 799 17.34 -14.91 -29.68
CA VAL A 799 18.58 -15.01 -30.46
C VAL A 799 19.25 -13.65 -30.46
N THR A 800 20.52 -13.60 -30.08
CA THR A 800 21.27 -12.35 -29.99
C THR A 800 22.67 -12.49 -30.58
N THR A 801 23.16 -11.42 -31.17
CA THR A 801 24.48 -11.37 -31.81
C THR A 801 25.07 -9.97 -31.68
N GLY A 802 26.32 -9.79 -32.05
CA GLY A 802 26.83 -8.50 -32.50
C GLY A 802 26.50 -8.28 -33.98
N GLU A 803 26.35 -7.03 -34.40
CA GLU A 803 26.22 -6.63 -35.81
C GLU A 803 27.49 -6.98 -36.63
N VAL A 804 28.66 -6.76 -36.05
CA VAL A 804 29.97 -7.06 -36.66
C VAL A 804 30.57 -8.38 -36.14
N ASP A 805 29.73 -9.28 -35.63
CA ASP A 805 30.13 -10.64 -35.25
C ASP A 805 30.07 -11.61 -36.44
N GLY A 806 31.03 -12.53 -36.51
CA GLY A 806 31.09 -13.55 -37.57
C GLY A 806 29.92 -14.56 -37.54
N GLY A 807 29.12 -14.59 -36.48
CA GLY A 807 27.88 -15.36 -36.36
C GLY A 807 26.61 -14.57 -36.72
N TYR A 808 26.69 -13.30 -37.11
CA TYR A 808 25.52 -12.44 -37.40
C TYR A 808 24.58 -13.05 -38.44
N SER A 809 25.08 -13.35 -39.63
CA SER A 809 24.28 -13.86 -40.75
C SER A 809 23.64 -15.22 -40.44
N GLN A 810 24.35 -16.08 -39.70
CA GLN A 810 23.87 -17.40 -39.29
C GLN A 810 22.81 -17.31 -38.19
N SER A 811 22.92 -16.32 -37.29
CA SER A 811 21.92 -16.03 -36.26
C SER A 811 20.64 -15.42 -36.87
N LEU A 812 20.79 -14.59 -37.92
CA LEU A 812 19.67 -14.01 -38.67
C LEU A 812 18.95 -15.05 -39.53
N ASP A 813 19.67 -15.91 -40.26
CA ASP A 813 19.10 -17.06 -40.99
C ASP A 813 18.33 -17.99 -40.03
N PHE A 814 18.88 -18.30 -38.86
CA PHE A 814 18.19 -19.12 -37.87
C PHE A 814 16.87 -18.49 -37.41
N TYR A 815 16.85 -17.18 -37.13
CA TYR A 815 15.62 -16.45 -36.83
C TYR A 815 14.62 -16.49 -37.99
N GLN A 816 15.05 -16.25 -39.23
CA GLN A 816 14.18 -16.27 -40.41
C GLN A 816 13.56 -17.65 -40.66
N ARG A 817 14.36 -18.72 -40.55
CA ARG A 817 13.86 -20.12 -40.61
C ARG A 817 12.92 -20.43 -39.45
N GLY A 818 13.23 -19.94 -38.25
CA GLY A 818 12.39 -20.09 -37.06
C GLY A 818 11.02 -19.41 -37.20
N MET A 819 10.96 -18.19 -37.72
CA MET A 819 9.71 -17.49 -38.00
C MET A 819 8.87 -18.20 -39.06
N LYS A 820 9.51 -18.71 -40.14
CA LYS A 820 8.85 -19.57 -41.13
C LYS A 820 8.26 -20.84 -40.51
N GLU A 821 8.99 -21.46 -39.58
CA GLU A 821 8.55 -22.63 -38.81
C GLU A 821 7.69 -22.30 -37.58
N LYS A 822 7.26 -21.05 -37.41
CA LYS A 822 6.41 -20.57 -36.30
C LYS A 822 6.98 -20.87 -34.91
N LEU A 823 8.30 -20.76 -34.75
CA LEU A 823 8.94 -20.72 -33.44
C LEU A 823 8.59 -19.39 -32.74
N PRO A 824 8.31 -19.39 -31.43
CA PRO A 824 8.12 -18.16 -30.65
C PRO A 824 9.49 -17.52 -30.34
N MET A 825 9.93 -16.59 -31.19
CA MET A 825 11.30 -16.03 -31.16
C MET A 825 11.36 -14.50 -31.02
N LEU A 826 12.48 -14.01 -30.49
CA LEU A 826 12.98 -12.64 -30.62
C LEU A 826 14.40 -12.67 -31.22
N PHE A 827 14.76 -11.68 -32.05
CA PHE A 827 16.12 -11.54 -32.61
C PHE A 827 16.69 -10.13 -32.42
N LYS A 828 17.95 -10.02 -31.96
CA LYS A 828 18.62 -8.73 -31.71
C LYS A 828 20.11 -8.74 -32.07
N ALA A 829 20.57 -7.74 -32.81
CA ALA A 829 21.97 -7.55 -33.13
C ALA A 829 22.51 -6.26 -32.51
N GLY A 830 23.48 -6.35 -31.59
CA GLY A 830 24.06 -5.16 -30.98
C GLY A 830 24.79 -4.29 -32.02
N PRO A 831 24.39 -3.02 -32.25
CA PRO A 831 25.04 -2.18 -33.24
C PRO A 831 26.49 -1.91 -32.84
N SER A 832 27.39 -2.03 -33.83
CA SER A 832 28.85 -2.00 -33.72
C SER A 832 29.46 -3.00 -32.71
N LEU A 833 28.69 -3.98 -32.24
CA LEU A 833 29.16 -5.02 -31.33
C LEU A 833 29.74 -6.19 -32.14
N GLY A 834 30.92 -6.67 -31.73
CA GLY A 834 31.53 -7.90 -32.28
C GLY A 834 31.25 -9.11 -31.40
N HIS A 835 32.25 -9.96 -31.18
CA HIS A 835 32.16 -11.18 -30.37
C HIS A 835 32.16 -10.91 -28.85
N ALA A 836 31.23 -10.08 -28.38
CA ALA A 836 31.08 -9.66 -26.97
C ALA A 836 29.60 -9.42 -26.60
N SER A 837 29.30 -9.35 -25.29
CA SER A 837 27.99 -8.87 -24.79
C SER A 837 28.01 -7.38 -24.46
N ARG A 838 26.82 -6.82 -24.27
CA ARG A 838 26.58 -5.43 -23.87
C ARG A 838 25.40 -5.39 -22.89
N ARG A 839 25.38 -4.40 -21.99
CA ARG A 839 24.43 -4.32 -20.86
C ARG A 839 22.96 -4.39 -21.26
N ASP A 840 22.58 -3.91 -22.45
CA ASP A 840 21.22 -4.04 -22.99
C ASP A 840 20.88 -5.50 -23.32
N ILE A 841 21.79 -6.26 -23.93
CA ILE A 841 21.64 -7.70 -24.17
C ILE A 841 21.57 -8.47 -22.85
N ASP A 842 22.44 -8.15 -21.88
CA ASP A 842 22.41 -8.77 -20.54
C ASP A 842 21.06 -8.50 -19.85
N THR A 843 20.56 -7.26 -19.92
CA THR A 843 19.26 -6.86 -19.35
C THR A 843 18.08 -7.53 -20.07
N LEU A 844 18.14 -7.64 -21.39
CA LEU A 844 17.14 -8.34 -22.20
C LEU A 844 17.09 -9.84 -21.88
N SER A 845 18.24 -10.45 -21.57
CA SER A 845 18.32 -11.84 -21.06
C SER A 845 17.47 -11.99 -19.79
N VAL A 846 17.65 -11.09 -18.82
CA VAL A 846 16.94 -11.10 -17.53
C VAL A 846 15.44 -10.85 -17.70
N ALA A 847 15.06 -9.92 -18.58
CA ALA A 847 13.66 -9.61 -18.89
C ALA A 847 12.95 -10.79 -19.58
N PHE A 848 13.57 -11.36 -20.62
CA PHE A 848 13.05 -12.51 -21.37
C PHE A 848 12.87 -13.75 -20.49
N PHE A 849 13.88 -14.11 -19.70
CA PHE A 849 13.81 -15.27 -18.81
C PHE A 849 12.82 -15.08 -17.65
N SER A 850 12.71 -13.87 -17.08
CA SER A 850 11.69 -13.59 -16.07
C SER A 850 10.28 -13.74 -16.66
N TYR A 851 10.05 -13.16 -17.84
CA TYR A 851 8.78 -13.26 -18.56
C TYR A 851 8.41 -14.70 -18.93
N ALA A 852 9.37 -15.55 -19.29
CA ALA A 852 9.13 -16.97 -19.53
C ALA A 852 8.63 -17.71 -18.26
N LEU A 853 9.19 -17.38 -17.08
CA LEU A 853 8.73 -17.91 -15.79
C LEU A 853 7.34 -17.39 -15.42
N ASP A 854 7.05 -16.11 -15.69
CA ASP A 854 5.73 -15.52 -15.47
C ASP A 854 4.67 -16.19 -16.35
N LEU A 855 4.97 -16.47 -17.62
CA LEU A 855 4.09 -17.24 -18.52
C LEU A 855 3.86 -18.67 -18.01
N ARG A 856 4.88 -19.36 -17.49
CA ARG A 856 4.72 -20.67 -16.83
C ARG A 856 3.76 -20.58 -15.63
N LYS A 857 3.85 -19.51 -14.83
CA LYS A 857 2.93 -19.25 -13.70
C LYS A 857 1.50 -18.97 -14.19
N ILE A 858 1.32 -18.17 -15.23
CA ILE A 858 0.01 -17.88 -15.84
C ILE A 858 -0.65 -19.17 -16.34
N CYS A 859 0.07 -20.03 -17.07
CA CYS A 859 -0.45 -21.34 -17.50
C CYS A 859 -0.85 -22.24 -16.33
N ALA A 860 -0.11 -22.22 -15.22
CA ALA A 860 -0.47 -22.97 -14.01
C ALA A 860 -1.73 -22.41 -13.35
N GLU A 861 -1.87 -21.09 -13.28
CA GLU A 861 -3.09 -20.43 -12.79
C GLU A 861 -4.31 -20.66 -13.71
N HIS A 862 -4.11 -20.75 -15.03
CA HIS A 862 -5.16 -21.10 -15.98
C HIS A 862 -5.60 -22.54 -15.76
N LYS A 863 -4.66 -23.50 -15.68
CA LYS A 863 -4.95 -24.93 -15.44
C LYS A 863 -5.56 -25.22 -14.06
N ALA A 864 -5.34 -24.34 -13.08
CA ALA A 864 -6.01 -24.40 -11.78
C ALA A 864 -7.47 -23.90 -11.81
N LYS A 865 -7.81 -23.00 -12.75
CA LYS A 865 -9.18 -22.44 -12.95
C LYS A 865 -9.99 -23.30 -13.92
N ASP A 866 -9.37 -23.75 -15.00
CA ASP A 866 -9.92 -24.67 -16.00
C ASP A 866 -8.92 -25.79 -16.30
N ARG A 867 -9.30 -27.02 -15.95
CA ARG A 867 -8.48 -28.23 -16.20
C ARG A 867 -8.29 -28.55 -17.68
N HIS A 868 -9.10 -27.96 -18.56
CA HIS A 868 -9.04 -28.13 -20.01
C HIS A 868 -8.28 -27.01 -20.73
N SER A 869 -7.70 -26.04 -19.99
CA SER A 869 -6.83 -25.01 -20.57
C SER A 869 -5.65 -25.66 -21.29
N ASN A 870 -5.64 -25.52 -22.62
CA ASN A 870 -4.54 -25.95 -23.49
C ASN A 870 -3.39 -24.93 -23.52
N ASP A 871 -3.41 -23.91 -22.65
CA ASP A 871 -2.40 -22.85 -22.65
C ASP A 871 -1.01 -23.41 -22.32
N THR A 872 -0.05 -22.99 -23.13
CA THR A 872 1.38 -23.23 -22.94
C THR A 872 2.10 -21.88 -22.91
N PRO A 873 3.28 -21.79 -22.26
CA PRO A 873 4.05 -20.55 -22.27
C PRO A 873 4.38 -20.11 -23.71
N ALA A 874 4.61 -21.05 -24.62
CA ALA A 874 4.87 -20.79 -26.03
C ALA A 874 3.65 -20.23 -26.78
N SER A 875 2.44 -20.79 -26.58
CA SER A 875 1.23 -20.29 -27.23
C SER A 875 0.85 -18.89 -26.72
N LEU A 876 0.97 -18.65 -25.41
CA LEU A 876 0.78 -17.31 -24.84
C LEU A 876 1.86 -16.31 -25.30
N PHE A 877 3.12 -16.73 -25.41
CA PHE A 877 4.18 -15.88 -25.96
C PHE A 877 3.91 -15.50 -27.41
N ALA A 878 3.55 -16.47 -28.27
CA ALA A 878 3.20 -16.23 -29.66
C ALA A 878 1.98 -15.28 -29.79
N GLN A 879 0.94 -15.49 -28.98
CA GLN A 879 -0.21 -14.60 -28.89
C GLN A 879 0.21 -13.16 -28.50
N HIS A 880 1.03 -13.01 -27.46
CA HIS A 880 1.49 -11.71 -26.98
C HIS A 880 2.50 -11.04 -27.94
N LEU A 881 3.18 -11.79 -28.83
CA LEU A 881 3.90 -11.21 -29.97
C LEU A 881 2.91 -10.67 -31.03
N SER A 882 1.88 -11.45 -31.38
CA SER A 882 0.84 -11.02 -32.34
C SER A 882 0.02 -9.82 -31.86
N SER A 883 -0.05 -9.59 -30.54
CA SER A 883 -0.68 -8.42 -29.91
C SER A 883 0.32 -7.56 -29.12
N ALA A 884 1.57 -7.46 -29.59
CA ALA A 884 2.62 -6.76 -28.84
C ALA A 884 2.30 -5.26 -28.66
N PRO A 885 2.43 -4.70 -27.44
CA PRO A 885 2.17 -3.29 -27.18
C PRO A 885 3.28 -2.34 -27.69
N TYR A 886 4.47 -2.87 -28.01
CA TYR A 886 5.60 -2.11 -28.52
C TYR A 886 6.27 -2.85 -29.68
N PHE A 887 6.92 -2.10 -30.57
CA PHE A 887 7.86 -2.64 -31.55
C PHE A 887 9.25 -2.05 -31.33
N GLY A 888 10.29 -2.87 -31.51
CA GLY A 888 11.69 -2.45 -31.47
C GLY A 888 12.36 -2.59 -32.82
N ASP A 889 13.26 -1.68 -33.16
CA ASP A 889 14.08 -1.81 -34.37
C ASP A 889 15.19 -2.83 -34.11
N SER A 890 15.35 -3.78 -35.04
CA SER A 890 16.42 -4.77 -35.03
C SER A 890 17.80 -4.19 -35.39
N ILE A 891 17.85 -3.00 -36.01
CA ILE A 891 19.07 -2.29 -36.40
C ILE A 891 19.40 -1.17 -35.42
N ASN A 892 18.65 -0.06 -35.43
CA ASN A 892 18.99 1.15 -34.67
C ASN A 892 18.61 1.07 -33.17
N HIS A 893 18.03 -0.06 -32.73
CA HIS A 893 17.59 -0.29 -31.34
C HIS A 893 16.51 0.69 -30.82
N GLU A 894 15.90 1.49 -31.70
CA GLU A 894 14.76 2.33 -31.37
C GLU A 894 13.53 1.51 -30.94
N ILE A 895 12.56 2.16 -30.29
CA ILE A 895 11.33 1.53 -29.78
C ILE A 895 10.17 2.48 -30.11
N VAL A 896 9.03 1.94 -30.50
CA VAL A 896 7.79 2.69 -30.76
C VAL A 896 6.58 2.00 -30.10
N ALA A 897 5.52 2.74 -29.77
CA ALA A 897 4.27 2.12 -29.34
C ALA A 897 3.53 1.47 -30.52
N ALA A 898 2.80 0.38 -30.29
CA ALA A 898 2.07 -0.31 -31.36
C ALA A 898 1.02 0.56 -32.07
N ALA A 899 0.46 1.57 -31.38
CA ALA A 899 -0.47 2.55 -31.97
C ALA A 899 0.19 3.51 -32.97
N GLU A 900 1.51 3.71 -32.86
CA GLU A 900 2.31 4.62 -33.69
C GLU A 900 3.06 3.86 -34.81
N ALA A 901 3.23 2.54 -34.67
CA ALA A 901 3.99 1.69 -35.58
C ALA A 901 3.53 1.75 -37.05
N ALA A 902 2.26 2.07 -37.32
CA ALA A 902 1.76 2.29 -38.68
C ALA A 902 2.49 3.44 -39.41
N ASN A 903 2.87 4.49 -38.66
CA ASN A 903 3.55 5.69 -39.18
C ASN A 903 5.07 5.63 -38.99
N TRP A 904 5.62 4.53 -38.45
CA TRP A 904 7.04 4.42 -38.13
C TRP A 904 7.86 4.07 -39.38
N TRP A 905 8.89 4.87 -39.65
CA TRP A 905 9.73 4.79 -40.84
C TRP A 905 10.51 3.46 -40.98
N VAL A 906 10.72 2.72 -39.88
CA VAL A 906 11.36 1.40 -39.87
C VAL A 906 10.47 0.40 -40.65
N PRO A 907 10.97 -0.26 -41.72
CA PRO A 907 10.21 -1.27 -42.49
C PRO A 907 9.72 -2.43 -41.63
N GLU A 908 8.54 -2.97 -41.92
CA GLU A 908 7.90 -4.03 -41.11
C GLU A 908 8.80 -5.25 -40.87
N LEU A 909 9.57 -5.68 -41.89
CA LEU A 909 10.53 -6.79 -41.79
C LEU A 909 11.70 -6.55 -40.82
N GLN A 910 11.95 -5.30 -40.41
CA GLN A 910 12.97 -4.92 -39.43
C GLN A 910 12.40 -4.71 -38.01
N ARG A 911 11.06 -4.67 -37.87
CA ARG A 911 10.37 -4.49 -36.58
C ARG A 911 10.32 -5.80 -35.81
N MET A 912 10.82 -5.79 -34.59
CA MET A 912 10.63 -6.85 -33.61
C MET A 912 9.40 -6.55 -32.74
N ALA A 913 8.45 -7.48 -32.66
CA ALA A 913 7.34 -7.40 -31.72
C ALA A 913 7.84 -7.58 -30.28
N LEU A 914 7.62 -6.62 -29.38
CA LEU A 914 8.08 -6.66 -27.99
C LEU A 914 6.89 -6.83 -27.04
N PRO A 915 6.67 -8.04 -26.47
CA PRO A 915 5.39 -8.42 -25.88
C PRO A 915 5.10 -7.78 -24.51
N THR A 916 6.10 -7.17 -23.85
CA THR A 916 5.94 -6.55 -22.53
C THR A 916 6.82 -5.30 -22.37
N GLU A 917 6.40 -4.38 -21.51
CA GLU A 917 7.14 -3.15 -21.20
C GLU A 917 8.56 -3.39 -20.65
N PRO A 918 8.84 -4.41 -19.78
CA PRO A 918 10.21 -4.70 -19.36
C PRO A 918 11.11 -5.18 -20.51
N ILE A 919 10.57 -5.92 -21.49
CA ILE A 919 11.31 -6.33 -22.69
C ILE A 919 11.57 -5.12 -23.61
N ALA A 920 10.59 -4.22 -23.75
CA ALA A 920 10.77 -2.95 -24.45
C ALA A 920 11.84 -2.07 -23.81
N LYS A 921 11.77 -1.83 -22.49
CA LYS A 921 12.78 -1.07 -21.73
C LYS A 921 14.18 -1.69 -21.78
N ALA A 922 14.28 -3.01 -21.94
CA ALA A 922 15.55 -3.70 -22.14
C ALA A 922 16.09 -3.63 -23.59
N TRP A 923 15.31 -3.12 -24.56
CA TRP A 923 15.68 -3.18 -25.98
C TRP A 923 16.74 -2.15 -26.40
N GLY A 924 16.78 -0.94 -25.85
CA GLY A 924 17.86 -0.01 -26.21
C GLY A 924 17.63 1.48 -25.92
N MET A 925 16.41 1.92 -25.67
CA MET A 925 16.11 3.31 -25.32
C MET A 925 15.18 3.38 -24.09
N PRO A 926 15.35 4.35 -23.16
CA PRO A 926 14.34 4.58 -22.13
C PRO A 926 13.00 4.91 -22.79
N LEU A 927 11.93 4.28 -22.29
CA LEU A 927 10.58 4.43 -22.89
C LEU A 927 10.11 5.89 -22.89
N GLU A 928 10.54 6.67 -21.88
CA GLU A 928 10.31 8.12 -21.82
C GLU A 928 10.91 8.87 -23.02
N VAL A 929 12.08 8.46 -23.52
CA VAL A 929 12.75 9.11 -24.66
C VAL A 929 12.06 8.74 -25.97
N ALA A 930 11.63 7.48 -26.14
CA ALA A 930 10.84 7.06 -27.29
C ALA A 930 9.53 7.87 -27.38
N LEU A 931 8.77 7.93 -26.28
CA LEU A 931 7.47 8.61 -26.21
C LEU A 931 7.56 10.15 -26.20
N THR A 932 8.76 10.73 -26.07
CA THR A 932 8.99 12.19 -26.21
C THR A 932 9.74 12.57 -27.49
N LYS A 933 10.23 11.58 -28.25
CA LYS A 933 10.85 11.74 -29.57
C LYS A 933 9.90 11.49 -30.74
N ALA A 934 8.59 11.43 -30.52
CA ALA A 934 7.64 11.67 -31.60
C ALA A 934 7.95 13.07 -32.17
N PRO A 935 8.51 13.19 -33.40
CA PRO A 935 8.86 14.49 -33.93
C PRO A 935 7.58 15.25 -34.27
N ASP A 936 7.69 16.57 -34.38
CA ASP A 936 6.65 17.40 -34.94
C ASP A 936 6.47 17.01 -36.43
N LEU A 937 5.53 16.10 -36.71
CA LEU A 937 5.38 15.46 -38.03
C LEU A 937 5.09 16.47 -39.14
N ASP A 938 4.45 17.58 -38.77
CA ASP A 938 4.22 18.74 -39.62
C ASP A 938 5.53 19.35 -40.15
N ALA A 939 6.64 19.26 -39.42
CA ALA A 939 7.94 19.76 -39.87
C ALA A 939 8.55 18.91 -41.00
N PHE A 940 8.32 17.59 -41.00
CA PHE A 940 8.78 16.71 -42.08
C PHE A 940 7.85 16.80 -43.30
N ALA A 941 6.55 16.98 -43.08
CA ALA A 941 5.58 17.28 -44.14
C ALA A 941 5.87 18.64 -44.82
N ALA A 942 6.20 19.68 -44.05
CA ALA A 942 6.59 20.99 -44.57
C ALA A 942 7.86 20.93 -45.43
N GLY A 943 8.83 20.09 -45.06
CA GLY A 943 10.03 19.84 -45.87
C GLY A 943 9.72 19.24 -47.24
N ALA A 944 8.76 18.30 -47.31
CA ALA A 944 8.32 17.72 -48.58
C ALA A 944 7.50 18.70 -49.44
N ALA A 945 6.72 19.60 -48.81
CA ALA A 945 5.91 20.59 -49.51
C ALA A 945 6.71 21.76 -50.12
N ALA A 946 7.96 21.98 -49.69
CA ALA A 946 8.83 23.06 -50.18
C ALA A 946 9.65 22.70 -51.44
N GLY A 947 9.54 21.47 -51.94
CA GLY A 947 10.25 21.01 -53.14
C GLY A 947 9.63 21.54 -54.43
N ASN A 948 10.17 22.63 -54.98
CA ASN A 948 9.77 23.14 -56.30
C ASN A 948 9.89 22.04 -57.39
N PRO A 949 8.84 21.79 -58.20
CA PRO A 949 8.88 20.75 -59.22
C PRO A 949 9.80 21.15 -60.38
N VAL A 950 10.96 20.50 -60.48
CA VAL A 950 11.80 20.56 -61.67
C VAL A 950 11.14 19.74 -62.78
N THR A 951 10.50 20.42 -63.73
CA THR A 951 9.92 19.80 -64.92
C THR A 951 11.04 19.20 -65.80
N PRO A 952 10.99 17.90 -66.15
CA PRO A 952 11.94 17.32 -67.09
C PRO A 952 11.75 17.88 -68.50
N ASP A 953 12.87 18.14 -69.20
CA ASP A 953 12.87 18.47 -70.63
C ASP A 953 12.50 17.21 -71.46
N PRO A 954 11.49 17.25 -72.36
CA PRO A 954 11.14 16.11 -73.20
C PRO A 954 12.21 15.71 -74.23
N ALA A 955 13.23 16.54 -74.48
CA ALA A 955 14.15 16.42 -75.62
C ALA A 955 15.28 15.38 -75.48
N GLN A 956 15.02 14.17 -74.95
CA GLN A 956 16.03 13.08 -74.97
C GLN A 956 15.49 11.65 -74.97
N ALA A 957 14.46 11.37 -75.78
CA ALA A 957 14.05 10.00 -76.08
C ALA A 957 14.95 9.36 -77.17
N GLY A 958 15.90 8.50 -76.78
CA GLY A 958 16.66 7.73 -77.77
C GLY A 958 17.89 6.96 -77.29
N GLN A 959 17.69 5.75 -76.74
CA GLN A 959 18.37 4.50 -77.14
C GLN A 959 18.17 3.39 -76.07
N GLN A 960 17.42 2.34 -76.43
CA GLN A 960 17.70 0.99 -75.94
C GLN A 960 18.81 0.38 -76.81
N PRO A 961 19.55 -0.60 -76.29
CA PRO A 961 19.35 -1.95 -76.85
C PRO A 961 18.91 -2.99 -75.81
N ALA A 962 18.25 -4.03 -76.32
CA ALA A 962 17.67 -5.12 -75.54
C ALA A 962 18.66 -6.28 -75.29
N GLN A 963 18.14 -7.36 -74.69
CA GLN A 963 18.77 -8.69 -74.51
C GLN A 963 19.79 -8.79 -73.35
N ALA A 964 19.90 -9.91 -72.62
CA ALA A 964 19.01 -11.08 -72.51
C ALA A 964 19.29 -11.87 -71.20
N LYS A 965 18.44 -12.88 -70.95
CA LYS A 965 18.56 -13.97 -69.96
C LYS A 965 19.98 -14.27 -69.43
N GLN A 966 20.11 -14.35 -68.11
CA GLN A 966 20.08 -15.65 -67.43
C GLN A 966 19.50 -15.54 -66.02
#